data_AF-A0A6A6A8S2-F1
#
_entry.id   AF-A0A6A6A8S2-F1
#
_cell.length_a   1.000
_cell.length_b   1.000
_cell.length_c   1.000
_cell.angle_alpha   90.00
_cell.angle_beta   90.00
_cell.angle_gamma   90.00
#
_symmetry.space_group_name_H-M   'P 1'
#
loop_
_entity.id
_entity.type
_entity.pdbx_description
1 polymer ?
#
loop_
_entity_poly.entity_id
_entity_poly.type
_entity_poly.pdbx_seq_one_letter_code
_entity_poly.pdbx_strand_id
1 'polypeptide(L)'
;MSLSIDELDATVRAFYEGRGETQKQAQATLNQFKENPDAWLLVDKILQDAQYPQTKYLGLQVLDNVIMTRWKVLPRDQCQGIRNFVVNFIITLSNNDDTRRADRTLLNKLNLVLVSILKQEWPHNWPTFINEIISSCHSSLGICENNMVILRLLSEEVFDYSEEQMTSAKRRELKQSMCDEFTSIYQLCSEVLRTATEASLIKATLETLLRFLNWIPLGYIFETPPSGQSLIETLRSRFLEVPEFRNITLKCLTEIAGLHTEPAYDDKLVEMFTETLTAISKIIPLSLDLKSTYASSNSRDQEFVLNLALFLTNFFTMHLNVIENLMNRDFLTHGHFYLIRISQIDDREIFKICLEYWTKLVSELYDEMQALPITDLNPLLNMGITGSNGRDSSALANYPLRKNKYTEILSNLRTVMIEKMVRPEEVLIVENDEGEIVREFVKESDTIQLYKSTRECLVFLTHLDVNDTEQIMSEKLARQVDGTEWSWANCNTLCWAIGSISGAMNEETEKRFLVTVIKDLLGLTEMKRGKDNKAVVASNIMYIVGQYPRFLKAHWKFLKTVVNKLFEFMHETHEGVQDMACDTFIKIANKCRRHFVALQPGENEPFIDEIVRNLRKITGDLSPQQVHTFYEACGYMISAQGQKSMQERLIHDLMALPNSAWDTIIGQANQNPACLQDSEVIKIVGNIMKTNVAACGSIGSYFYPQIGRIYFDMLTMYRASSQLIDEAVQREGNVATKMPKVRGLRTIKKEILKLINTYVEKADDLEMIHNNIVPKLLEAVLIDYKNNVPDAREAEVLNVMTTIVNKLHSMMEDQIINIMDSVFECTLDMINKDFSEYPEHRVEFFKLLRTINLRCFPALLRLDARSFKFVIDSCMWASKHDNREVESAGLSMCFELVSNMSETDPQTCNSFFQTFFTTILQDVFFVVTDSDHKAGFKSQSMLLAKMFWLVDSDKLQGPIYTSPDMAPAGTPNREFLRNFVGNLLATAFPNLQTVQIASFIDGLFATNSDLNRFKIILRDFLISLKEFSGDNAELFAEEREQEATKAKEEERERAMKVGGLLKPSEMDDDEL
;
A
#
# COMPACT_ATOMS: atom_id res chain seq x y z
N MET A 1 -44.97 16.05 -11.83
CA MET A 1 -45.89 15.17 -12.58
C MET A 1 -45.69 13.76 -12.06
N SER A 2 -46.71 13.14 -11.49
CA SER A 2 -46.62 11.76 -11.02
C SER A 2 -46.71 10.81 -12.21
N LEU A 3 -45.59 10.19 -12.59
CA LEU A 3 -45.58 9.05 -13.51
C LEU A 3 -46.54 7.98 -12.99
N SER A 4 -47.36 7.40 -13.86
CA SER A 4 -48.12 6.19 -13.52
C SER A 4 -47.17 4.99 -13.34
N ILE A 5 -47.61 3.95 -12.62
CA ILE A 5 -46.78 2.76 -12.39
C ILE A 5 -46.42 2.07 -13.71
N ASP A 6 -47.35 2.02 -14.67
CA ASP A 6 -47.11 1.44 -16.00
C ASP A 6 -46.06 2.23 -16.81
N GLU A 7 -46.09 3.57 -16.74
CA GLU A 7 -45.08 4.41 -17.37
C GLU A 7 -43.72 4.29 -16.68
N LEU A 8 -43.71 4.13 -15.35
CA LEU A 8 -42.48 3.89 -14.60
C LEU A 8 -41.88 2.53 -14.99
N ASP A 9 -42.68 1.46 -15.08
CA ASP A 9 -42.25 0.15 -15.57
C ASP A 9 -41.65 0.22 -16.98
N ALA A 10 -42.31 0.92 -17.90
CA ALA A 10 -41.81 1.12 -19.26
C ALA A 10 -40.47 1.89 -19.26
N THR A 11 -40.33 2.91 -18.41
CA THR A 11 -39.11 3.70 -18.27
C THR A 11 -37.96 2.89 -17.69
N VAL A 12 -38.23 2.08 -16.65
CA VAL A 12 -37.23 1.19 -16.05
C VAL A 12 -36.80 0.09 -17.03
N ARG A 13 -37.73 -0.50 -17.79
CA ARG A 13 -37.37 -1.44 -18.88
C ARG A 13 -36.53 -0.77 -19.95
N ALA A 14 -36.87 0.45 -20.37
CA ALA A 14 -36.09 1.21 -21.33
C ALA A 14 -34.66 1.52 -20.84
N PHE A 15 -34.45 1.64 -19.53
CA PHE A 15 -33.11 1.82 -18.94
C PHE A 15 -32.28 0.51 -18.94
N TYR A 16 -32.88 -0.61 -18.56
CA TYR A 16 -32.15 -1.89 -18.46
C TYR A 16 -32.01 -2.64 -19.80
N GLU A 17 -33.01 -2.53 -20.68
CA GLU A 17 -33.07 -3.29 -21.94
C GLU A 17 -32.86 -2.40 -23.18
N GLY A 18 -33.03 -1.08 -23.04
CA GLY A 18 -32.83 -0.12 -24.13
C GLY A 18 -31.35 0.11 -24.48
N ARG A 19 -31.11 0.75 -25.63
CA ARG A 19 -29.76 1.10 -26.11
C ARG A 19 -29.70 2.54 -26.62
N GLY A 20 -28.54 3.17 -26.50
CA GLY A 20 -28.28 4.49 -27.07
C GLY A 20 -29.10 5.60 -26.41
N GLU A 21 -29.85 6.35 -27.20
CA GLU A 21 -30.55 7.56 -26.76
C GLU A 21 -31.75 7.26 -25.84
N THR A 22 -32.48 6.18 -26.09
CA THR A 22 -33.61 5.74 -25.26
C THR A 22 -33.16 5.39 -23.83
N GLN A 23 -31.99 4.76 -23.69
CA GLN A 23 -31.41 4.43 -22.39
C GLN A 23 -31.00 5.70 -21.62
N LYS A 24 -30.37 6.66 -22.31
CA LYS A 24 -29.96 7.94 -21.71
C LYS A 24 -31.16 8.78 -21.25
N GLN A 25 -32.22 8.84 -22.06
CA GLN A 25 -33.45 9.54 -21.69
C GLN A 25 -34.11 8.87 -20.48
N ALA A 26 -34.21 7.53 -20.47
CA ALA A 26 -34.73 6.78 -19.33
C ALA A 26 -33.89 7.04 -18.07
N GLN A 27 -32.56 7.03 -18.16
CA GLN A 27 -31.68 7.33 -17.03
C GLN A 27 -31.92 8.73 -16.43
N ALA A 28 -32.06 9.75 -17.28
CA ALA A 28 -32.34 11.12 -16.82
C ALA A 28 -33.70 11.19 -16.10
N THR A 29 -34.74 10.54 -16.64
CA THR A 29 -36.07 10.49 -16.01
C THR A 29 -36.04 9.73 -14.68
N LEU A 30 -35.30 8.62 -14.59
CA LEU A 30 -35.15 7.87 -13.34
C LEU A 30 -34.38 8.65 -12.27
N ASN A 31 -33.37 9.44 -12.65
CA ASN A 31 -32.67 10.31 -11.71
C ASN A 31 -33.59 11.42 -11.17
N GLN A 32 -34.38 12.06 -12.04
CA GLN A 32 -35.39 13.03 -11.61
C GLN A 32 -36.43 12.41 -10.67
N PHE A 33 -36.82 11.15 -10.91
CA PHE A 33 -37.72 10.43 -10.01
C PHE A 33 -37.08 10.18 -8.63
N LYS A 34 -35.80 9.79 -8.58
CA LYS A 34 -35.06 9.57 -7.33
C LYS A 34 -34.84 10.85 -6.52
N GLU A 35 -34.61 11.98 -7.20
CA GLU A 35 -34.40 13.29 -6.58
C GLU A 35 -35.70 13.90 -6.06
N ASN A 36 -36.86 13.45 -6.54
CA ASN A 36 -38.14 13.97 -6.10
C ASN A 36 -38.37 13.65 -4.61
N PRO A 37 -38.53 14.67 -3.74
CA PRO A 37 -38.69 14.48 -2.30
C PRO A 37 -39.94 13.67 -1.93
N ASP A 38 -40.94 13.59 -2.81
CA ASP A 38 -42.21 12.91 -2.59
C ASP A 38 -42.29 11.54 -3.26
N ALA A 39 -41.23 11.08 -3.96
CA ALA A 39 -41.25 9.79 -4.66
C ALA A 39 -41.49 8.59 -3.73
N TRP A 40 -41.11 8.70 -2.45
CA TRP A 40 -41.34 7.65 -1.47
C TRP A 40 -42.84 7.39 -1.19
N LEU A 41 -43.71 8.39 -1.40
CA LEU A 41 -45.17 8.26 -1.26
C LEU A 41 -45.79 7.34 -2.32
N LEU A 42 -45.04 6.97 -3.36
CA LEU A 42 -45.48 6.05 -4.40
C LEU A 42 -44.95 4.63 -4.18
N VAL A 43 -44.06 4.40 -3.20
CA VAL A 43 -43.38 3.11 -3.02
C VAL A 43 -44.36 2.00 -2.66
N ASP A 44 -45.40 2.30 -1.89
CA ASP A 44 -46.45 1.34 -1.56
C ASP A 44 -47.16 0.80 -2.82
N LYS A 45 -47.56 1.72 -3.71
CA LYS A 45 -48.17 1.40 -5.00
C LYS A 45 -47.19 0.74 -5.96
N ILE A 46 -45.92 1.17 -5.98
CA ILE A 46 -44.88 0.53 -6.80
C ILE A 46 -44.71 -0.93 -6.41
N LEU A 47 -44.62 -1.25 -5.13
CA LEU A 47 -44.40 -2.65 -4.70
C LEU A 47 -45.62 -3.54 -4.96
N GLN A 48 -46.83 -2.98 -4.90
CA GLN A 48 -48.09 -3.69 -5.15
C GLN A 48 -48.38 -3.87 -6.64
N ASP A 49 -48.31 -2.80 -7.43
CA ASP A 49 -48.87 -2.75 -8.79
C ASP A 49 -47.83 -3.01 -9.88
N ALA A 50 -46.54 -2.75 -9.63
CA ALA A 50 -45.50 -2.89 -10.65
C ALA A 50 -45.33 -4.35 -11.09
N GLN A 51 -45.24 -4.56 -12.40
CA GLN A 51 -45.07 -5.88 -13.01
C GLN A 51 -43.60 -6.20 -13.26
N TYR A 52 -42.74 -5.17 -13.37
CA TYR A 52 -41.31 -5.33 -13.58
C TYR A 52 -40.53 -5.30 -12.24
N PRO A 53 -39.78 -6.36 -11.87
CA PRO A 53 -39.06 -6.43 -10.59
C PRO A 53 -38.09 -5.27 -10.33
N GLN A 54 -37.44 -4.76 -11.38
CA GLN A 54 -36.48 -3.66 -11.34
C GLN A 54 -37.13 -2.34 -10.89
N THR A 55 -38.42 -2.15 -11.20
CA THR A 55 -39.18 -1.01 -10.71
C THR A 55 -39.43 -1.12 -9.21
N LYS A 56 -39.67 -2.33 -8.70
CA LYS A 56 -39.75 -2.58 -7.25
C LYS A 56 -38.42 -2.30 -6.56
N TYR A 57 -37.29 -2.69 -7.15
CA TYR A 57 -35.95 -2.36 -6.63
C TYR A 57 -35.69 -0.85 -6.59
N LEU A 58 -36.09 -0.11 -7.64
CA LEU A 58 -36.03 1.34 -7.67
C LEU A 58 -36.84 1.96 -6.51
N GLY A 59 -38.06 1.49 -6.29
CA GLY A 59 -38.91 1.93 -5.19
C GLY A 59 -38.26 1.69 -3.82
N LEU A 60 -37.68 0.50 -3.61
CA LEU A 60 -36.94 0.20 -2.37
C LEU A 60 -35.69 1.07 -2.21
N GLN A 61 -34.97 1.38 -3.29
CA GLN A 61 -33.81 2.28 -3.22
C GLN A 61 -34.21 3.70 -2.82
N VAL A 62 -35.32 4.21 -3.36
CA VAL A 62 -35.88 5.51 -2.95
C VAL A 62 -36.27 5.50 -1.48
N LEU A 63 -36.93 4.42 -1.03
CA LEU A 63 -37.34 4.27 0.36
C LEU A 63 -36.15 4.23 1.33
N ASP A 64 -35.12 3.43 1.00
CA ASP A 64 -33.87 3.30 1.75
C ASP A 64 -33.17 4.66 1.91
N ASN A 65 -33.05 5.42 0.82
CA ASN A 65 -32.49 6.77 0.85
C ASN A 65 -33.27 7.71 1.78
N VAL A 66 -34.60 7.64 1.78
CA VAL A 66 -35.43 8.46 2.68
C VAL A 66 -35.24 8.06 4.14
N ILE A 67 -35.13 6.76 4.43
CA ILE A 67 -34.85 6.24 5.77
C ILE A 67 -33.48 6.72 6.26
N MET A 68 -32.45 6.71 5.43
CA MET A 68 -31.13 7.13 5.87
C MET A 68 -31.01 8.66 6.05
N THR A 69 -31.67 9.45 5.20
CA THR A 69 -31.42 10.92 5.12
C THR A 69 -32.49 11.79 5.79
N ARG A 70 -33.74 11.31 5.91
CA ARG A 70 -34.91 12.13 6.29
C ARG A 70 -35.75 11.55 7.42
N TRP A 71 -35.42 10.37 7.93
CA TRP A 71 -36.24 9.67 8.92
C TRP A 71 -36.58 10.46 10.18
N LYS A 72 -35.63 11.25 10.72
CA LYS A 72 -35.87 12.09 11.91
C LYS A 72 -36.81 13.27 11.67
N VAL A 73 -37.00 13.68 10.41
CA VAL A 73 -37.85 14.83 10.01
C VAL A 73 -39.28 14.37 9.71
N LEU A 74 -39.47 13.10 9.34
CA LEU A 74 -40.78 12.56 9.02
C LEU A 74 -41.68 12.53 10.27
N PRO A 75 -43.00 12.82 10.12
CA PRO A 75 -43.98 12.62 11.17
C PRO A 75 -43.96 11.18 11.69
N ARG A 76 -44.09 11.01 13.01
CA ARG A 76 -44.02 9.69 13.65
C ARG A 76 -45.03 8.69 13.11
N ASP A 77 -46.24 9.15 12.76
CA ASP A 77 -47.27 8.29 12.16
C ASP A 77 -46.84 7.75 10.78
N GLN A 78 -46.10 8.54 10.00
CA GLN A 78 -45.56 8.11 8.71
C GLN A 78 -44.41 7.12 8.89
N CYS A 79 -43.52 7.33 9.85
CA CYS A 79 -42.46 6.37 10.18
C CYS A 79 -43.05 5.01 10.60
N GLN A 80 -44.08 5.02 11.46
CA GLN A 80 -44.80 3.81 11.86
C GLN A 80 -45.52 3.15 10.67
N GLY A 81 -46.14 3.95 9.79
CA GLY A 81 -46.77 3.48 8.57
C GLY A 81 -45.78 2.75 7.63
N ILE A 82 -44.63 3.35 7.36
CA ILE A 82 -43.56 2.75 6.54
C ILE A 82 -43.07 1.45 7.17
N ARG A 83 -42.78 1.47 8.48
CA ARG A 83 -42.36 0.28 9.24
C ARG A 83 -43.37 -0.85 9.08
N ASN A 84 -44.64 -0.59 9.38
CA ASN A 84 -45.68 -1.62 9.33
C ASN A 84 -45.89 -2.13 7.91
N PHE A 85 -45.80 -1.26 6.90
CA PHE A 85 -45.89 -1.64 5.50
C PHE A 85 -44.77 -2.60 5.09
N VAL A 86 -43.50 -2.26 5.37
CA VAL A 86 -42.35 -3.10 5.05
C VAL A 86 -42.45 -4.46 5.75
N VAL A 87 -42.79 -4.48 7.05
CA VAL A 87 -42.96 -5.72 7.82
C VAL A 87 -44.07 -6.60 7.24
N ASN A 88 -45.25 -6.05 6.96
CA ASN A 88 -46.36 -6.81 6.40
C ASN A 88 -46.05 -7.38 5.01
N PHE A 89 -45.30 -6.63 4.20
CA PHE A 89 -44.90 -7.08 2.87
C PHE A 89 -43.87 -8.23 2.97
N ILE A 90 -42.92 -8.15 3.89
CA ILE A 90 -41.97 -9.23 4.20
C ILE A 90 -42.71 -10.49 4.66
N ILE A 91 -43.67 -10.38 5.58
CA ILE A 91 -44.47 -11.51 6.07
C ILE A 91 -45.24 -12.17 4.91
N THR A 92 -45.86 -11.36 4.05
CA THR A 92 -46.65 -11.85 2.91
C THR A 92 -45.80 -12.67 1.94
N LEU A 93 -44.60 -12.18 1.60
CA LEU A 93 -43.68 -12.89 0.70
C LEU A 93 -43.06 -14.13 1.35
N SER A 94 -42.80 -14.09 2.66
CA SER A 94 -42.12 -15.18 3.39
C SER A 94 -43.04 -16.36 3.70
N ASN A 95 -44.35 -16.14 3.79
CA ASN A 95 -45.30 -17.17 4.20
C ASN A 95 -45.75 -18.11 3.06
N ASN A 96 -45.41 -17.80 1.80
CA ASN A 96 -45.74 -18.64 0.65
C ASN A 96 -44.44 -19.11 -0.05
N ASP A 97 -44.26 -20.42 -0.14
CA ASP A 97 -43.04 -21.05 -0.66
C ASP A 97 -42.75 -20.73 -2.13
N ASP A 98 -43.79 -20.60 -2.95
CA ASP A 98 -43.64 -20.30 -4.39
C ASP A 98 -43.15 -18.85 -4.58
N THR A 99 -43.74 -17.90 -3.84
CA THR A 99 -43.32 -16.49 -3.89
C THR A 99 -41.96 -16.29 -3.25
N ARG A 100 -41.66 -16.97 -2.15
CA ARG A 100 -40.36 -16.92 -1.47
C ARG A 100 -39.21 -17.36 -2.38
N ARG A 101 -39.45 -18.39 -3.21
CA ARG A 101 -38.48 -18.87 -4.20
C ARG A 101 -38.39 -17.96 -5.42
N ALA A 102 -39.52 -17.52 -5.97
CA ALA A 102 -39.56 -16.66 -7.16
C ALA A 102 -39.00 -15.25 -6.90
N ASP A 103 -39.31 -14.66 -5.75
CA ASP A 103 -39.00 -13.26 -5.40
C ASP A 103 -37.89 -13.14 -4.34
N ARG A 104 -37.03 -14.15 -4.18
CA ARG A 104 -35.96 -14.19 -3.16
C ARG A 104 -35.10 -12.92 -3.15
N THR A 105 -34.74 -12.40 -4.33
CA THR A 105 -33.92 -11.19 -4.46
C THR A 105 -34.67 -9.95 -3.96
N LEU A 106 -35.98 -9.85 -4.19
CA LEU A 106 -36.82 -8.75 -3.70
C LEU A 106 -36.95 -8.83 -2.18
N LEU A 107 -37.18 -10.03 -1.65
CA LEU A 107 -37.23 -10.29 -0.20
C LEU A 107 -35.92 -9.88 0.49
N ASN A 108 -34.77 -10.23 -0.08
CA ASN A 108 -33.47 -9.81 0.45
C ASN A 108 -33.32 -8.27 0.49
N LYS A 109 -33.75 -7.55 -0.56
CA LYS A 109 -33.67 -6.08 -0.55
C LYS A 109 -34.64 -5.46 0.47
N LEU A 110 -35.82 -6.03 0.66
CA LEU A 110 -36.74 -5.63 1.73
C LEU A 110 -36.15 -5.84 3.12
N ASN A 111 -35.46 -6.97 3.34
CA ASN A 111 -34.77 -7.23 4.60
C ASN A 111 -33.70 -6.16 4.87
N LEU A 112 -32.93 -5.74 3.86
CA LEU A 112 -31.98 -4.63 4.00
C LEU A 112 -32.67 -3.31 4.36
N VAL A 113 -33.78 -2.97 3.69
CA VAL A 113 -34.57 -1.77 4.04
C VAL A 113 -35.10 -1.84 5.47
N LEU A 114 -35.55 -3.01 5.93
CA LEU A 114 -35.94 -3.21 7.31
C LEU A 114 -34.76 -2.97 8.27
N VAL A 115 -33.56 -3.46 7.95
CA VAL A 115 -32.36 -3.19 8.76
C VAL A 115 -32.02 -1.69 8.77
N SER A 116 -32.17 -0.98 7.65
CA SER A 116 -32.05 0.49 7.62
C SER A 116 -33.03 1.19 8.58
N ILE A 117 -34.27 0.70 8.68
CA ILE A 117 -35.26 1.20 9.66
C ILE A 117 -34.81 0.90 11.08
N LEU A 118 -34.32 -0.32 11.34
CA LEU A 118 -33.82 -0.73 12.66
C LEU A 118 -32.65 0.15 13.11
N LYS A 119 -31.73 0.52 12.21
CA LYS A 119 -30.64 1.47 12.52
C LYS A 119 -31.14 2.84 13.02
N GLN A 120 -32.39 3.22 12.73
CA GLN A 120 -32.96 4.50 13.16
C GLN A 120 -33.90 4.38 14.36
N GLU A 121 -34.64 3.27 14.49
CA GLU A 121 -35.71 3.11 15.49
C GLU A 121 -35.34 2.17 16.65
N TRP A 122 -34.54 1.13 16.42
CA TRP A 122 -34.11 0.20 17.46
C TRP A 122 -32.82 0.71 18.11
N PRO A 123 -32.68 0.66 19.46
CA PRO A 123 -33.56 -0.01 20.44
C PRO A 123 -34.69 0.86 21.01
N HIS A 124 -34.60 2.20 20.96
CA HIS A 124 -35.45 3.07 21.79
C HIS A 124 -36.94 3.09 21.41
N ASN A 125 -37.25 3.13 20.13
CA ASN A 125 -38.63 3.26 19.63
C ASN A 125 -39.23 1.91 19.20
N TRP A 126 -38.44 0.84 19.22
CA TRP A 126 -38.90 -0.51 18.92
C TRP A 126 -38.28 -1.57 19.85
N PRO A 127 -38.47 -1.45 21.18
CA PRO A 127 -37.86 -2.38 22.15
C PRO A 127 -38.44 -3.80 22.05
N THR A 128 -39.58 -3.99 21.40
CA THR A 128 -40.24 -5.30 21.25
C THR A 128 -39.79 -6.07 20.00
N PHE A 129 -38.90 -5.53 19.18
CA PHE A 129 -38.54 -6.10 17.88
C PHE A 129 -38.05 -7.56 17.97
N ILE A 130 -37.07 -7.85 18.83
CA ILE A 130 -36.54 -9.23 18.96
C ILE A 130 -37.63 -10.19 19.46
N ASN A 131 -38.47 -9.76 20.39
CA ASN A 131 -39.60 -10.56 20.87
C ASN A 131 -40.62 -10.86 19.75
N GLU A 132 -40.92 -9.87 18.89
CA GLU A 132 -41.81 -10.02 17.73
C GLU A 132 -41.22 -10.98 16.69
N ILE A 133 -39.90 -10.89 16.41
CA ILE A 133 -39.19 -11.81 15.53
C ILE A 133 -39.27 -13.25 16.05
N ILE A 134 -38.97 -13.47 17.33
CA ILE A 134 -39.01 -14.80 17.92
C ILE A 134 -40.43 -15.38 17.90
N SER A 135 -41.43 -14.59 18.28
CA SER A 135 -42.83 -15.03 18.24
C SER A 135 -43.27 -15.41 16.82
N SER A 136 -42.87 -14.63 15.80
CA SER A 136 -43.21 -14.93 14.41
C SER A 136 -42.47 -16.14 13.83
N CYS A 137 -41.26 -16.47 14.32
CA CYS A 137 -40.57 -17.71 13.94
C CYS A 137 -41.37 -18.97 14.29
N HIS A 138 -42.15 -18.96 15.37
CA HIS A 138 -43.00 -20.10 15.74
C HIS A 138 -44.29 -20.21 14.92
N SER A 139 -44.60 -19.23 14.05
CA SER A 139 -45.84 -19.21 13.26
C SER A 139 -45.74 -19.95 11.92
N SER A 140 -44.58 -19.90 11.25
CA SER A 140 -44.34 -20.51 9.94
C SER A 140 -42.85 -20.73 9.74
N LEU A 141 -42.47 -21.89 9.18
CA LEU A 141 -41.07 -22.22 8.88
C LEU A 141 -40.48 -21.26 7.84
N GLY A 142 -41.28 -20.81 6.87
CA GLY A 142 -40.84 -19.86 5.85
C GLY A 142 -40.52 -18.47 6.41
N ILE A 143 -41.32 -18.02 7.40
CA ILE A 143 -41.07 -16.79 8.15
C ILE A 143 -39.82 -16.96 9.04
N CYS A 144 -39.69 -18.11 9.71
CA CYS A 144 -38.51 -18.42 10.52
C CYS A 144 -37.21 -18.34 9.70
N GLU A 145 -37.20 -18.93 8.49
CA GLU A 145 -36.03 -18.86 7.59
C GLU A 145 -35.67 -17.40 7.24
N ASN A 146 -36.66 -16.59 6.87
CA ASN A 146 -36.39 -15.18 6.53
C ASN A 146 -35.96 -14.35 7.75
N ASN A 147 -36.54 -14.62 8.91
CA ASN A 147 -36.15 -13.96 10.16
C ASN A 147 -34.70 -14.26 10.54
N MET A 148 -34.20 -15.48 10.28
CA MET A 148 -32.77 -15.80 10.45
C MET A 148 -31.91 -14.91 9.54
N VAL A 149 -32.31 -14.70 8.29
CA VAL A 149 -31.60 -13.80 7.36
C VAL A 149 -31.63 -12.35 7.84
N ILE A 150 -32.77 -11.84 8.33
CA ILE A 150 -32.89 -10.48 8.89
C ILE A 150 -31.94 -10.31 10.08
N LEU A 151 -31.93 -11.27 11.01
CA LEU A 151 -31.06 -11.27 12.17
C LEU A 151 -29.57 -11.28 11.78
N ARG A 152 -29.21 -12.03 10.73
CA ARG A 152 -27.86 -12.04 10.18
C ARG A 152 -27.46 -10.66 9.64
N LEU A 153 -28.30 -10.06 8.79
CA LEU A 153 -28.04 -8.75 8.18
C LEU A 153 -27.94 -7.64 9.24
N LEU A 154 -28.78 -7.71 10.28
CA LEU A 154 -28.69 -6.79 11.41
C LEU A 154 -27.35 -6.91 12.14
N SER A 155 -26.87 -8.14 12.35
CA SER A 155 -25.54 -8.39 12.93
C SER A 155 -24.43 -7.76 12.10
N GLU A 156 -24.44 -7.99 10.79
CA GLU A 156 -23.42 -7.47 9.86
C GLU A 156 -23.40 -5.93 9.89
N GLU A 157 -24.55 -5.27 9.88
CA GLU A 157 -24.63 -3.80 9.93
C GLU A 157 -24.20 -3.18 11.27
N VAL A 158 -24.44 -3.87 12.39
CA VAL A 158 -24.09 -3.37 13.73
C VAL A 158 -22.62 -3.64 14.06
N PHE A 159 -22.08 -4.79 13.67
CA PHE A 159 -20.76 -5.25 14.09
C PHE A 159 -19.68 -5.15 12.99
N ASP A 160 -20.02 -5.30 11.71
CA ASP A 160 -19.02 -5.36 10.62
C ASP A 160 -18.85 -4.01 9.90
N TYR A 161 -19.93 -3.24 9.70
CA TYR A 161 -19.91 -1.97 8.93
C TYR A 161 -20.04 -0.69 9.76
N SER A 162 -20.03 -0.79 11.09
CA SER A 162 -20.36 0.33 11.98
C SER A 162 -19.25 1.36 12.16
N GLU A 163 -18.02 1.05 11.72
CA GLU A 163 -16.85 1.93 11.89
C GLU A 163 -16.91 3.20 11.05
N GLU A 164 -17.37 3.08 9.80
CA GLU A 164 -17.28 4.13 8.78
C GLU A 164 -18.60 4.89 8.57
N GLN A 165 -19.74 4.31 9.02
CA GLN A 165 -21.10 4.82 8.72
C GLN A 165 -21.84 5.42 9.92
N MET A 166 -21.33 5.27 11.16
CA MET A 166 -22.03 5.69 12.37
C MET A 166 -21.08 6.38 13.36
N THR A 167 -21.63 7.32 14.13
CA THR A 167 -20.89 7.97 15.22
C THR A 167 -20.50 6.96 16.29
N SER A 168 -19.38 7.23 16.97
CA SER A 168 -18.82 6.38 18.03
C SER A 168 -19.84 6.05 19.14
N ALA A 169 -20.65 7.02 19.56
CA ALA A 169 -21.68 6.85 20.58
C ALA A 169 -22.81 5.90 20.14
N LYS A 170 -23.31 6.06 18.91
CA LYS A 170 -24.42 5.25 18.37
C LYS A 170 -24.03 3.78 18.20
N ARG A 171 -22.79 3.53 17.76
CA ARG A 171 -22.23 2.17 17.64
C ARG A 171 -22.23 1.44 18.99
N ARG A 172 -21.74 2.11 20.04
CA ARG A 172 -21.67 1.53 21.38
C ARG A 172 -23.05 1.15 21.92
N GLU A 173 -24.05 1.98 21.65
CA GLU A 173 -25.43 1.77 22.10
C GLU A 173 -26.08 0.56 21.42
N LEU A 174 -26.02 0.47 20.08
CA LEU A 174 -26.56 -0.68 19.33
C LEU A 174 -25.90 -2.00 19.73
N LYS A 175 -24.57 -1.98 19.93
CA LYS A 175 -23.83 -3.16 20.40
C LYS A 175 -24.29 -3.62 21.77
N GLN A 176 -24.48 -2.69 22.72
CA GLN A 176 -24.95 -3.05 24.06
C GLN A 176 -26.36 -3.63 24.05
N SER A 177 -27.30 -3.00 23.32
CA SER A 177 -28.68 -3.48 23.27
C SER A 177 -28.81 -4.85 22.59
N MET A 178 -27.96 -5.17 21.60
CA MET A 178 -27.98 -6.50 20.97
C MET A 178 -27.50 -7.59 21.94
N CYS A 179 -26.49 -7.27 22.76
CA CYS A 179 -26.01 -8.18 23.81
C CYS A 179 -27.08 -8.45 24.87
N ASP A 180 -27.83 -7.43 25.29
CA ASP A 180 -28.87 -7.55 26.32
C ASP A 180 -30.01 -8.49 25.88
N GLU A 181 -30.35 -8.50 24.58
CA GLU A 181 -31.44 -9.32 24.02
C GLU A 181 -30.97 -10.68 23.43
N PHE A 182 -29.67 -10.95 23.42
CA PHE A 182 -29.09 -12.10 22.71
C PHE A 182 -29.56 -13.47 23.23
N THR A 183 -29.83 -13.57 24.54
CA THR A 183 -30.26 -14.84 25.19
C THR A 183 -31.44 -15.48 24.46
N SER A 184 -32.43 -14.68 24.07
CA SER A 184 -33.64 -15.16 23.41
C SER A 184 -33.37 -15.56 21.95
N ILE A 185 -32.45 -14.86 21.28
CA ILE A 185 -32.00 -15.19 19.92
C ILE A 185 -31.26 -16.54 19.91
N TYR A 186 -30.38 -16.77 20.87
CA TYR A 186 -29.64 -18.03 21.00
C TYR A 186 -30.58 -19.22 21.23
N GLN A 187 -31.58 -19.08 22.10
CA GLN A 187 -32.56 -20.13 22.36
C GLN A 187 -33.30 -20.55 21.09
N LEU A 188 -33.71 -19.57 20.27
CA LEU A 188 -34.33 -19.82 18.97
C LEU A 188 -33.37 -20.58 18.02
N CYS A 189 -32.13 -20.12 17.87
CA CYS A 189 -31.14 -20.81 17.04
C CYS A 189 -30.91 -22.26 17.50
N SER A 190 -30.77 -22.47 18.80
CA SER A 190 -30.58 -23.80 19.40
C SER A 190 -31.79 -24.72 19.16
N GLU A 191 -33.01 -24.20 19.31
CA GLU A 191 -34.24 -24.96 19.04
C GLU A 191 -34.34 -25.38 17.58
N VAL A 192 -34.10 -24.46 16.65
CA VAL A 192 -34.13 -24.73 15.20
C VAL A 192 -33.05 -25.73 14.81
N LEU A 193 -31.81 -25.56 15.28
CA LEU A 193 -30.70 -26.49 15.00
C LEU A 193 -30.90 -27.88 15.61
N ARG A 194 -31.81 -28.06 16.56
CA ARG A 194 -32.15 -29.38 17.12
C ARG A 194 -33.33 -30.03 16.40
N THR A 195 -34.33 -29.24 15.99
CA THR A 195 -35.63 -29.75 15.55
C THR A 195 -35.85 -29.67 14.03
N ALA A 196 -35.27 -28.70 13.34
CA ALA A 196 -35.54 -28.45 11.93
C ALA A 196 -35.03 -29.59 11.04
N THR A 197 -35.80 -29.96 10.02
CA THR A 197 -35.42 -30.95 8.99
C THR A 197 -35.28 -30.32 7.61
N GLU A 198 -35.81 -29.12 7.39
CA GLU A 198 -35.70 -28.38 6.13
C GLU A 198 -34.29 -27.81 5.95
N ALA A 199 -33.64 -28.19 4.85
CA ALA A 199 -32.24 -27.84 4.61
C ALA A 199 -31.99 -26.33 4.46
N SER A 200 -32.92 -25.59 3.86
CA SER A 200 -32.81 -24.13 3.70
C SER A 200 -32.86 -23.39 5.04
N LEU A 201 -33.76 -23.80 5.93
CA LEU A 201 -33.85 -23.27 7.29
C LEU A 201 -32.60 -23.59 8.12
N ILE A 202 -32.13 -24.85 8.10
CA ILE A 202 -30.88 -25.24 8.79
C ILE A 202 -29.70 -24.39 8.29
N LYS A 203 -29.56 -24.24 6.98
CA LYS A 203 -28.50 -23.43 6.38
C LYS A 203 -28.60 -21.96 6.79
N ALA A 204 -29.79 -21.35 6.71
CA ALA A 204 -30.00 -19.98 7.13
C ALA A 204 -29.64 -19.79 8.61
N THR A 205 -30.07 -20.68 9.50
CA THR A 205 -29.73 -20.62 10.93
C THR A 205 -28.24 -20.80 11.20
N LEU A 206 -27.55 -21.69 10.47
CA LEU A 206 -26.09 -21.82 10.59
C LEU A 206 -25.34 -20.58 10.10
N GLU A 207 -25.79 -19.95 9.00
CA GLU A 207 -25.24 -18.68 8.51
C GLU A 207 -25.49 -17.52 9.47
N THR A 208 -26.64 -17.50 10.14
CA THR A 208 -26.96 -16.51 11.18
C THR A 208 -26.11 -16.75 12.44
N LEU A 209 -26.00 -18.00 12.88
CA LEU A 209 -25.15 -18.37 14.01
C LEU A 209 -23.70 -17.94 13.77
N LEU A 210 -23.16 -18.18 12.56
CA LEU A 210 -21.80 -17.79 12.19
C LEU A 210 -21.51 -16.31 12.50
N ARG A 211 -22.44 -15.40 12.16
CA ARG A 211 -22.27 -13.95 12.43
C ARG A 211 -22.38 -13.57 13.90
N PHE A 212 -22.99 -14.42 14.71
CA PHE A 212 -23.11 -14.20 16.14
C PHE A 212 -21.90 -14.69 16.92
N LEU A 213 -21.21 -15.74 16.47
CA LEU A 213 -20.10 -16.36 17.21
C LEU A 213 -19.01 -15.37 17.65
N ASN A 214 -18.78 -14.30 16.89
CA ASN A 214 -17.70 -13.33 17.14
C ASN A 214 -17.92 -12.43 18.37
N TRP A 215 -19.14 -12.32 18.89
CA TRP A 215 -19.45 -11.37 19.97
C TRP A 215 -20.32 -11.94 21.09
N ILE A 216 -20.76 -13.19 20.98
CA ILE A 216 -21.66 -13.77 21.98
C ILE A 216 -20.92 -14.19 23.25
N PRO A 217 -21.59 -14.17 24.42
CA PRO A 217 -20.97 -14.64 25.65
C PRO A 217 -20.51 -16.09 25.54
N LEU A 218 -19.26 -16.36 25.95
CA LEU A 218 -18.60 -17.66 25.80
C LEU A 218 -19.37 -18.83 26.45
N GLY A 219 -20.11 -18.56 27.54
CA GLY A 219 -20.96 -19.56 28.20
C GLY A 219 -21.95 -20.25 27.25
N TYR A 220 -22.55 -19.52 26.30
CA TYR A 220 -23.47 -20.11 25.32
C TYR A 220 -22.80 -21.06 24.32
N ILE A 221 -21.49 -20.97 24.16
CA ILE A 221 -20.72 -21.81 23.23
C ILE A 221 -20.20 -23.06 23.95
N PHE A 222 -19.54 -22.86 25.10
CA PHE A 222 -18.77 -23.91 25.77
C PHE A 222 -19.52 -24.62 26.90
N GLU A 223 -20.50 -23.97 27.53
CA GLU A 223 -21.25 -24.59 28.62
C GLU A 223 -22.40 -25.43 28.06
N THR A 224 -22.63 -26.58 28.68
CA THR A 224 -23.77 -27.42 28.31
C THR A 224 -25.05 -26.80 28.87
N PRO A 225 -26.01 -26.40 28.03
CA PRO A 225 -27.27 -25.86 28.52
C PRO A 225 -28.06 -26.96 29.27
N PRO A 226 -29.02 -26.59 30.14
CA PRO A 226 -29.88 -27.55 30.86
C PRO A 226 -30.65 -28.52 29.95
N SER A 227 -30.75 -28.21 28.65
CA SER A 227 -31.38 -28.99 27.59
C SER A 227 -30.54 -30.17 27.08
N GLY A 228 -29.28 -30.32 27.51
CA GLY A 228 -28.51 -31.57 27.45
C GLY A 228 -27.38 -31.67 26.41
N GLN A 229 -27.47 -31.04 25.24
CA GLN A 229 -26.38 -31.04 24.24
C GLN A 229 -25.78 -29.66 24.08
N SER A 230 -24.44 -29.58 24.09
CA SER A 230 -23.71 -28.34 23.80
C SER A 230 -23.84 -27.96 22.33
N LEU A 231 -23.63 -26.68 22.03
CA LEU A 231 -23.64 -26.19 20.65
C LEU A 231 -22.59 -26.91 19.80
N ILE A 232 -21.37 -27.06 20.32
CA ILE A 232 -20.25 -27.72 19.65
C ILE A 232 -20.61 -29.16 19.27
N GLU A 233 -21.21 -29.91 20.20
CA GLU A 233 -21.58 -31.30 19.94
C GLU A 233 -22.71 -31.41 18.91
N THR A 234 -23.66 -30.47 18.94
CA THR A 234 -24.74 -30.38 17.94
C THR A 234 -24.18 -30.10 16.54
N LEU A 235 -23.24 -29.14 16.43
CA LEU A 235 -22.57 -28.80 15.17
C LEU A 235 -21.84 -30.01 14.58
N ARG A 236 -21.03 -30.67 15.40
CA ARG A 236 -20.21 -31.80 14.99
C ARG A 236 -21.04 -33.03 14.61
N SER A 237 -21.89 -33.51 15.51
CA SER A 237 -22.58 -34.79 15.36
C SER A 237 -23.66 -34.78 14.26
N ARG A 238 -24.32 -33.63 14.06
CA ARG A 238 -25.46 -33.54 13.14
C ARG A 238 -25.11 -33.01 11.76
N PHE A 239 -24.15 -32.09 11.66
CA PHE A 239 -23.97 -31.29 10.44
C PHE A 239 -22.60 -31.44 9.78
N LEU A 240 -21.52 -31.75 10.52
CA LEU A 240 -20.16 -31.80 9.97
C LEU A 240 -19.97 -32.94 8.95
N GLU A 241 -20.48 -34.15 9.24
CA GLU A 241 -20.33 -35.29 8.33
C GLU A 241 -21.23 -35.15 7.08
N VAL A 242 -22.33 -34.39 7.16
CA VAL A 242 -23.31 -34.19 6.09
C VAL A 242 -22.77 -33.21 5.03
N PRO A 243 -22.58 -33.62 3.77
CA PRO A 243 -21.95 -32.77 2.74
C PRO A 243 -22.67 -31.44 2.49
N GLU A 244 -23.98 -31.38 2.71
CA GLU A 244 -24.77 -30.16 2.49
C GLU A 244 -24.39 -29.02 3.46
N PHE A 245 -24.13 -29.36 4.72
CA PHE A 245 -23.89 -28.41 5.81
C PHE A 245 -22.42 -28.32 6.24
N ARG A 246 -21.60 -29.31 5.87
CA ARG A 246 -20.18 -29.43 6.23
C ARG A 246 -19.39 -28.11 6.18
N ASN A 247 -19.46 -27.37 5.08
CA ASN A 247 -18.70 -26.13 4.91
C ASN A 247 -19.12 -25.04 5.92
N ILE A 248 -20.42 -24.80 6.07
CA ILE A 248 -20.90 -23.77 6.99
C ILE A 248 -20.68 -24.20 8.45
N THR A 249 -20.84 -25.48 8.76
CA THR A 249 -20.55 -26.02 10.09
C THR A 249 -19.07 -25.88 10.44
N LEU A 250 -18.16 -26.18 9.50
CA LEU A 250 -16.74 -26.02 9.73
C LEU A 250 -16.38 -24.53 9.92
N LYS A 251 -16.98 -23.61 9.15
CA LYS A 251 -16.82 -22.16 9.40
C LYS A 251 -17.26 -21.76 10.81
N CYS A 252 -18.39 -22.27 11.30
CA CYS A 252 -18.80 -22.02 12.68
C CYS A 252 -17.77 -22.56 13.70
N LEU A 253 -17.25 -23.77 13.49
CA LEU A 253 -16.20 -24.32 14.36
C LEU A 253 -14.89 -23.52 14.26
N THR A 254 -14.58 -22.94 13.10
CA THR A 254 -13.44 -22.06 12.88
C THR A 254 -13.57 -20.75 13.65
N GLU A 255 -14.75 -20.11 13.65
CA GLU A 255 -14.96 -18.91 14.48
C GLU A 255 -14.83 -19.25 15.96
N ILE A 256 -15.42 -20.36 16.41
CA ILE A 256 -15.29 -20.82 17.81
C ILE A 256 -13.81 -21.07 18.16
N ALA A 257 -13.05 -21.69 17.26
CA ALA A 257 -11.63 -21.95 17.41
C ALA A 257 -10.76 -20.68 17.43
N GLY A 258 -11.27 -19.55 16.91
CA GLY A 258 -10.60 -18.26 16.90
C GLY A 258 -10.89 -17.38 18.12
N LEU A 259 -11.79 -17.80 19.02
CA LEU A 259 -12.17 -17.00 20.19
C LEU A 259 -11.08 -16.96 21.26
N HIS A 260 -10.89 -15.81 21.88
CA HIS A 260 -10.03 -15.71 23.06
C HIS A 260 -10.78 -16.28 24.27
N THR A 261 -10.25 -17.33 24.89
CA THR A 261 -10.90 -18.08 25.97
C THR A 261 -10.10 -18.09 27.26
N GLU A 262 -10.81 -18.16 28.39
CA GLU A 262 -10.19 -18.43 29.68
C GLU A 262 -9.74 -19.91 29.78
N PRO A 263 -8.70 -20.22 30.59
CA PRO A 263 -8.21 -21.59 30.77
C PRO A 263 -9.27 -22.59 31.28
N ALA A 264 -10.37 -22.11 31.85
CA ALA A 264 -11.48 -22.95 32.30
C ALA A 264 -12.16 -23.72 31.14
N TYR A 265 -12.02 -23.25 29.90
CA TYR A 265 -12.61 -23.89 28.72
C TYR A 265 -11.62 -24.77 27.94
N ASP A 266 -10.38 -24.93 28.40
CA ASP A 266 -9.33 -25.69 27.71
C ASP A 266 -9.75 -27.14 27.43
N ASP A 267 -10.35 -27.82 28.41
CA ASP A 267 -10.84 -29.21 28.24
C ASP A 267 -11.89 -29.31 27.11
N LYS A 268 -12.74 -28.29 26.97
CA LYS A 268 -13.77 -28.23 25.92
C LYS A 268 -13.18 -27.92 24.55
N LEU A 269 -12.13 -27.11 24.49
CA LEU A 269 -11.39 -26.88 23.25
C LEU A 269 -10.63 -28.12 22.79
N VAL A 270 -10.03 -28.88 23.71
CA VAL A 270 -9.40 -30.16 23.41
C VAL A 270 -10.41 -31.15 22.86
N GLU A 271 -11.55 -31.32 23.55
CA GLU A 271 -12.64 -32.19 23.12
C GLU A 271 -13.11 -31.79 21.70
N MET A 272 -13.39 -30.50 21.48
CA MET A 272 -13.77 -29.98 20.16
C MET A 272 -12.74 -30.31 19.07
N PHE A 273 -11.46 -30.00 19.31
CA PHE A 273 -10.41 -30.18 18.31
C PHE A 273 -10.19 -31.65 17.97
N THR A 274 -10.02 -32.51 18.99
CA THR A 274 -9.72 -33.93 18.82
C THR A 274 -10.86 -34.68 18.13
N GLU A 275 -12.10 -34.40 18.50
CA GLU A 275 -13.29 -35.01 17.89
C GLU A 275 -13.53 -34.49 16.47
N THR A 276 -13.29 -33.20 16.22
CA THR A 276 -13.39 -32.61 14.86
C THR A 276 -12.34 -33.21 13.93
N LEU A 277 -11.08 -33.33 14.40
CA LEU A 277 -9.99 -33.93 13.63
C LEU A 277 -10.24 -35.42 13.34
N THR A 278 -10.89 -36.12 14.28
CA THR A 278 -11.31 -37.52 14.11
C THR A 278 -12.44 -37.65 13.08
N ALA A 279 -13.37 -36.71 13.02
CA ALA A 279 -14.37 -36.68 11.96
C ALA A 279 -13.71 -36.37 10.60
N ILE A 280 -12.78 -35.41 10.55
CA ILE A 280 -12.03 -35.05 9.33
C ILE A 280 -11.23 -36.24 8.81
N SER A 281 -10.58 -37.04 9.67
CA SER A 281 -9.77 -38.17 9.22
C SER A 281 -10.57 -39.30 8.56
N LYS A 282 -11.87 -39.39 8.85
CA LYS A 282 -12.80 -40.29 8.13
C LYS A 282 -13.16 -39.75 6.74
N ILE A 283 -13.14 -38.43 6.57
CA ILE A 283 -13.51 -37.74 5.32
C ILE A 283 -12.29 -37.65 4.39
N ILE A 284 -11.14 -37.22 4.92
CA ILE A 284 -9.87 -37.05 4.19
C ILE A 284 -8.81 -37.91 4.88
N PRO A 285 -8.46 -39.08 4.32
CA PRO A 285 -7.35 -39.87 4.84
C PRO A 285 -6.01 -39.12 4.66
N LEU A 286 -5.13 -39.18 5.67
CA LEU A 286 -3.82 -38.52 5.61
C LEU A 286 -2.90 -39.06 4.48
N SER A 287 -3.17 -40.27 3.99
CA SER A 287 -2.46 -40.88 2.85
C SER A 287 -2.88 -40.31 1.49
N LEU A 288 -3.99 -39.57 1.42
CA LEU A 288 -4.48 -38.96 0.18
C LEU A 288 -3.48 -37.93 -0.33
N ASP A 289 -3.26 -37.89 -1.64
CA ASP A 289 -2.52 -36.81 -2.29
C ASP A 289 -3.47 -35.63 -2.55
N LEU A 290 -3.49 -34.69 -1.61
CA LEU A 290 -4.35 -33.51 -1.70
C LEU A 290 -3.96 -32.61 -2.88
N LYS A 291 -2.68 -32.56 -3.27
CA LYS A 291 -2.20 -31.68 -4.33
C LYS A 291 -2.87 -32.02 -5.67
N SER A 292 -2.81 -33.29 -6.08
CA SER A 292 -3.44 -33.73 -7.33
C SER A 292 -4.96 -33.82 -7.23
N THR A 293 -5.48 -34.25 -6.08
CA THR A 293 -6.94 -34.41 -5.90
C THR A 293 -7.65 -33.06 -5.97
N TYR A 294 -7.12 -32.01 -5.31
CA TYR A 294 -7.71 -30.68 -5.26
C TYR A 294 -7.93 -30.05 -6.65
N ALA A 295 -6.97 -30.24 -7.57
CA ALA A 295 -7.05 -29.74 -8.93
C ALA A 295 -8.22 -30.35 -9.74
N SER A 296 -8.66 -31.56 -9.38
CA SER A 296 -9.76 -32.28 -10.03
C SER A 296 -11.10 -32.20 -9.28
N SER A 297 -11.11 -31.55 -8.10
CA SER A 297 -12.28 -31.45 -7.23
C SER A 297 -13.26 -30.37 -7.67
N ASN A 298 -14.52 -30.50 -7.23
CA ASN A 298 -15.53 -29.45 -7.42
C ASN A 298 -15.33 -28.27 -6.45
N SER A 299 -16.00 -27.15 -6.70
CA SER A 299 -15.87 -25.94 -5.89
C SER A 299 -16.24 -26.11 -4.41
N ARG A 300 -17.16 -27.02 -4.06
CA ARG A 300 -17.57 -27.27 -2.67
C ARG A 300 -16.48 -28.00 -1.89
N ASP A 301 -15.82 -28.96 -2.52
CA ASP A 301 -14.72 -29.72 -1.92
C ASP A 301 -13.45 -28.86 -1.82
N GLN A 302 -13.21 -27.99 -2.80
CA GLN A 302 -12.15 -26.98 -2.72
C GLN A 302 -12.40 -25.99 -1.57
N GLU A 303 -13.63 -25.51 -1.41
CA GLU A 303 -14.05 -24.69 -0.28
C GLU A 303 -13.92 -25.44 1.06
N PHE A 304 -14.19 -26.75 1.09
CA PHE A 304 -14.01 -27.55 2.30
C PHE A 304 -12.55 -27.60 2.76
N VAL A 305 -11.61 -27.81 1.82
CA VAL A 305 -10.17 -27.81 2.12
C VAL A 305 -9.70 -26.42 2.58
N LEU A 306 -10.20 -25.35 1.98
CA LEU A 306 -9.94 -23.98 2.44
C LEU A 306 -10.45 -23.76 3.88
N ASN A 307 -11.68 -24.17 4.17
CA ASN A 307 -12.25 -24.05 5.52
C ASN A 307 -11.48 -24.90 6.54
N LEU A 308 -10.95 -26.05 6.13
CA LEU A 308 -10.09 -26.89 6.97
C LEU A 308 -8.75 -26.22 7.27
N ALA A 309 -8.14 -25.58 6.28
CA ALA A 309 -6.94 -24.77 6.48
C ALA A 309 -7.21 -23.70 7.55
N LEU A 310 -8.26 -22.90 7.35
CA LEU A 310 -8.68 -21.84 8.28
C LEU A 310 -8.98 -22.38 9.69
N PHE A 311 -9.67 -23.51 9.81
CA PHE A 311 -9.94 -24.15 11.10
C PHE A 311 -8.66 -24.48 11.85
N LEU A 312 -7.74 -25.19 11.18
CA LEU A 312 -6.48 -25.63 11.79
C LEU A 312 -5.59 -24.44 12.15
N THR A 313 -5.44 -23.47 11.24
CA THR A 313 -4.61 -22.28 11.48
C THR A 313 -5.18 -21.42 12.58
N ASN A 314 -6.49 -21.16 12.62
CA ASN A 314 -7.10 -20.35 13.68
C ASN A 314 -6.98 -21.03 15.04
N PHE A 315 -7.31 -22.33 15.11
CA PHE A 315 -7.22 -23.09 16.35
C PHE A 315 -5.80 -23.09 16.90
N PHE A 316 -4.80 -23.41 16.08
CA PHE A 316 -3.41 -23.41 16.54
C PHE A 316 -2.91 -22.00 16.86
N THR A 317 -3.31 -20.98 16.08
CA THR A 317 -2.90 -19.59 16.35
C THR A 317 -3.33 -19.12 17.73
N MET A 318 -4.50 -19.57 18.22
CA MET A 318 -5.04 -19.18 19.53
C MET A 318 -4.71 -20.17 20.67
N HIS A 319 -4.73 -21.47 20.40
CA HIS A 319 -4.77 -22.51 21.44
C HIS A 319 -3.71 -23.62 21.29
N LEU A 320 -2.62 -23.39 20.54
CA LEU A 320 -1.56 -24.39 20.31
C LEU A 320 -1.03 -25.03 21.60
N ASN A 321 -0.82 -24.22 22.64
CA ASN A 321 -0.26 -24.68 23.92
C ASN A 321 -1.10 -25.78 24.58
N VAL A 322 -2.43 -25.75 24.39
CA VAL A 322 -3.33 -26.73 24.97
C VAL A 322 -3.11 -28.11 24.33
N ILE A 323 -2.94 -28.16 23.01
CA ILE A 323 -2.66 -29.40 22.27
C ILE A 323 -1.22 -29.88 22.49
N GLU A 324 -0.26 -28.96 22.60
CA GLU A 324 1.15 -29.27 22.88
C GLU A 324 1.37 -29.99 24.22
N ASN A 325 0.49 -29.77 25.18
CA ASN A 325 0.58 -30.31 26.53
C ASN A 325 -0.20 -31.63 26.70
N LEU A 326 -0.92 -32.08 25.67
CA LEU A 326 -1.59 -33.37 25.69
C LEU A 326 -0.59 -34.52 25.82
N MET A 327 -0.97 -35.54 26.59
CA MET A 327 -0.18 -36.78 26.69
C MET A 327 -0.13 -37.49 25.34
N ASN A 328 -1.24 -37.46 24.58
CA ASN A 328 -1.28 -37.99 23.22
C ASN A 328 -0.82 -36.93 22.22
N ARG A 329 0.41 -37.07 21.73
CA ARG A 329 1.01 -36.16 20.74
C ARG A 329 0.48 -36.36 19.33
N ASP A 330 -0.26 -37.44 19.06
CA ASP A 330 -0.72 -37.76 17.71
C ASP A 330 -1.61 -36.66 17.14
N PHE A 331 -2.49 -36.05 17.93
CA PHE A 331 -3.37 -34.98 17.45
C PHE A 331 -2.60 -33.72 17.03
N LEU A 332 -1.52 -33.38 17.75
CA LEU A 332 -0.61 -32.30 17.35
C LEU A 332 0.01 -32.61 15.99
N THR A 333 0.61 -33.80 15.88
CA THR A 333 1.34 -34.23 14.68
C THR A 333 0.43 -34.37 13.47
N HIS A 334 -0.73 -35.03 13.62
CA HIS A 334 -1.69 -35.22 12.53
C HIS A 334 -2.29 -33.90 12.06
N GLY A 335 -2.64 -32.99 12.97
CA GLY A 335 -3.14 -31.67 12.61
C GLY A 335 -2.13 -30.87 11.77
N HIS A 336 -0.86 -30.91 12.15
CA HIS A 336 0.22 -30.28 11.39
C HIS A 336 0.51 -31.01 10.06
N PHE A 337 0.39 -32.33 10.00
CA PHE A 337 0.53 -33.05 8.73
C PHE A 337 -0.60 -32.74 7.74
N TYR A 338 -1.84 -32.53 8.20
CA TYR A 338 -2.89 -31.98 7.33
C TYR A 338 -2.48 -30.62 6.79
N LEU A 339 -1.98 -29.71 7.63
CA LEU A 339 -1.49 -28.40 7.18
C LEU A 339 -0.35 -28.52 6.16
N ILE A 340 0.59 -29.45 6.33
CA ILE A 340 1.66 -29.71 5.34
C ILE A 340 1.06 -30.17 4.01
N ARG A 341 0.12 -31.11 4.03
CA ARG A 341 -0.52 -31.62 2.81
C ARG A 341 -1.36 -30.56 2.11
N ILE A 342 -2.04 -29.70 2.88
CA ILE A 342 -2.78 -28.55 2.36
C ILE A 342 -1.80 -27.53 1.76
N SER A 343 -0.66 -27.29 2.40
CA SER A 343 0.39 -26.36 1.93
C SER A 343 1.03 -26.80 0.60
N GLN A 344 0.92 -28.07 0.23
CA GLN A 344 1.39 -28.60 -1.06
C GLN A 344 0.44 -28.29 -2.23
N ILE A 345 -0.81 -27.90 -1.96
CA ILE A 345 -1.81 -27.57 -2.99
C ILE A 345 -1.36 -26.36 -3.80
N ASP A 346 -1.54 -26.41 -5.12
CA ASP A 346 -1.23 -25.31 -6.03
C ASP A 346 -2.38 -24.28 -6.06
N ASP A 347 -2.69 -23.69 -4.90
CA ASP A 347 -3.66 -22.61 -4.71
C ASP A 347 -3.03 -21.49 -3.87
N ARG A 348 -3.04 -20.28 -4.42
CA ARG A 348 -2.32 -19.13 -3.85
C ARG A 348 -2.91 -18.66 -2.52
N GLU A 349 -4.23 -18.67 -2.39
CA GLU A 349 -4.92 -18.17 -1.19
C GLU A 349 -4.81 -19.18 -0.04
N ILE A 350 -4.96 -20.48 -0.33
CA ILE A 350 -4.72 -21.54 0.66
C ILE A 350 -3.28 -21.50 1.16
N PHE A 351 -2.31 -21.36 0.26
CA PHE A 351 -0.91 -21.32 0.66
C PHE A 351 -0.59 -20.10 1.54
N LYS A 352 -1.15 -18.91 1.25
CA LYS A 352 -1.01 -17.72 2.10
C LYS A 352 -1.51 -17.96 3.53
N ILE A 353 -2.69 -18.57 3.67
CA ILE A 353 -3.29 -18.90 4.98
C ILE A 353 -2.36 -19.82 5.77
N CYS A 354 -1.88 -20.90 5.14
CA CYS A 354 -0.94 -21.81 5.80
C CYS A 354 0.40 -21.14 6.12
N LEU A 355 0.94 -20.34 5.20
CA LEU A 355 2.21 -19.64 5.36
C LEU A 355 2.20 -18.66 6.52
N GLU A 356 1.12 -17.88 6.69
CA GLU A 356 0.96 -16.96 7.83
C GLU A 356 1.09 -17.72 9.17
N TYR A 357 0.36 -18.84 9.29
CA TYR A 357 0.47 -19.70 10.46
C TYR A 357 1.88 -20.29 10.63
N TRP A 358 2.48 -20.79 9.55
CA TRP A 358 3.82 -21.39 9.61
C TRP A 358 4.86 -20.38 10.07
N THR A 359 4.84 -19.16 9.54
CA THR A 359 5.73 -18.06 9.94
C THR A 359 5.56 -17.75 11.43
N LYS A 360 4.32 -17.66 11.93
CA LYS A 360 4.07 -17.46 13.36
C LYS A 360 4.66 -18.59 14.20
N LEU A 361 4.39 -19.86 13.85
CA LEU A 361 4.90 -21.02 14.58
C LEU A 361 6.44 -21.01 14.64
N VAL A 362 7.12 -20.85 13.51
CA VAL A 362 8.59 -20.91 13.47
C VAL A 362 9.24 -19.72 14.14
N SER A 363 8.61 -18.54 14.11
CA SER A 363 9.06 -17.36 14.85
C SER A 363 8.97 -17.60 16.36
N GLU A 364 7.84 -18.12 16.87
CA GLU A 364 7.69 -18.40 18.30
C GLU A 364 8.68 -19.47 18.81
N LEU A 365 8.92 -20.52 18.02
CA LEU A 365 9.91 -21.55 18.34
C LEU A 365 11.34 -20.99 18.34
N TYR A 366 11.62 -20.03 17.45
CA TYR A 366 12.91 -19.35 17.40
C TYR A 366 13.10 -18.38 18.59
N ASP A 367 12.06 -17.63 18.95
CA ASP A 367 12.09 -16.70 20.09
C ASP A 367 12.35 -17.45 21.41
N GLU A 368 11.78 -18.65 21.59
CA GLU A 368 12.09 -19.54 22.72
C GLU A 368 13.59 -19.88 22.77
N MET A 369 14.20 -20.20 21.63
CA MET A 369 15.63 -20.46 21.54
C MET A 369 16.45 -19.19 21.86
N GLN A 370 16.01 -18.03 21.39
CA GLN A 370 16.71 -16.76 21.62
C GLN A 370 16.69 -16.34 23.10
N ALA A 371 15.59 -16.62 23.80
CA ALA A 371 15.37 -16.27 25.21
C ALA A 371 16.19 -17.11 26.23
N LEU A 372 16.89 -18.15 25.78
CA LEU A 372 17.73 -18.97 26.67
C LEU A 372 18.86 -18.14 27.32
N PRO A 373 19.04 -18.22 28.66
CA PRO A 373 20.04 -17.42 29.38
C PRO A 373 21.48 -17.75 28.94
N ILE A 374 22.23 -16.69 28.64
CA ILE A 374 23.62 -16.74 28.15
C ILE A 374 24.58 -17.44 29.15
N THR A 375 24.23 -17.50 30.44
CA THR A 375 25.04 -18.11 31.51
C THR A 375 25.11 -19.64 31.48
N ASP A 376 24.19 -20.31 30.79
CA ASP A 376 24.16 -21.79 30.69
C ASP A 376 24.97 -22.32 29.48
N LEU A 377 25.52 -21.42 28.65
CA LEU A 377 26.34 -21.74 27.49
C LEU A 377 27.82 -21.40 27.77
N ASN A 378 28.68 -22.42 27.61
CA ASN A 378 30.10 -22.45 27.94
C ASN A 378 30.88 -21.12 27.67
N PRO A 379 31.65 -20.56 28.62
CA PRO A 379 32.31 -19.26 28.48
C PRO A 379 33.38 -19.16 27.38
N LEU A 380 33.82 -20.28 26.80
CA LEU A 380 34.78 -20.28 25.68
C LEU A 380 34.15 -19.90 24.32
N LEU A 381 32.82 -19.94 24.19
CA LEU A 381 32.10 -19.43 23.01
C LEU A 381 31.95 -17.90 23.03
N ASN A 382 32.30 -17.25 24.14
CA ASN A 382 31.93 -15.86 24.46
C ASN A 382 32.89 -14.78 23.91
N MET A 383 33.85 -15.12 23.04
CA MET A 383 34.88 -14.18 22.57
C MET A 383 34.67 -13.67 21.13
N GLY A 384 33.40 -13.58 20.69
CA GLY A 384 33.06 -12.95 19.41
C GLY A 384 31.60 -12.55 19.21
N ILE A 385 30.74 -12.59 20.24
CA ILE A 385 29.28 -12.58 20.06
C ILE A 385 28.68 -11.19 20.28
N THR A 386 28.80 -10.36 19.25
CA THR A 386 27.71 -9.48 18.81
C THR A 386 27.33 -9.97 17.41
N GLY A 387 26.37 -10.91 17.30
CA GLY A 387 25.87 -11.40 16.00
C GLY A 387 26.25 -12.82 15.56
N SER A 388 26.32 -13.81 16.46
CA SER A 388 26.47 -15.22 16.06
C SER A 388 25.18 -15.76 15.44
N ASN A 389 25.12 -15.72 14.10
CA ASN A 389 24.08 -16.31 13.24
C ASN A 389 24.31 -17.82 13.11
N GLY A 390 23.29 -18.64 13.44
CA GLY A 390 23.34 -20.10 13.33
C GLY A 390 23.96 -20.78 14.54
N ARG A 391 23.13 -21.10 15.56
CA ARG A 391 23.54 -21.94 16.70
C ARG A 391 23.55 -23.40 16.28
N ASP A 392 24.62 -24.13 16.59
CA ASP A 392 24.73 -25.56 16.26
C ASP A 392 23.60 -26.39 16.92
N SER A 393 22.75 -27.03 16.11
CA SER A 393 21.56 -27.78 16.56
C SER A 393 21.92 -28.91 17.55
N SER A 394 23.13 -29.47 17.42
CA SER A 394 23.65 -30.54 18.29
C SER A 394 23.90 -30.10 19.74
N ALA A 395 24.22 -28.82 19.96
CA ALA A 395 24.43 -28.27 21.31
C ALA A 395 23.11 -28.03 22.07
N LEU A 396 22.01 -27.83 21.33
CA LEU A 396 20.68 -27.51 21.86
C LEU A 396 19.79 -28.75 22.03
N ALA A 397 20.18 -29.90 21.46
CA ALA A 397 19.41 -31.15 21.52
C ALA A 397 19.14 -31.66 22.95
N ASN A 398 19.96 -31.26 23.93
CA ASN A 398 19.82 -31.66 25.34
C ASN A 398 18.87 -30.75 26.15
N TYR A 399 18.36 -29.67 25.57
CA TYR A 399 17.40 -28.78 26.23
C TYR A 399 15.95 -29.21 25.91
N PRO A 400 15.03 -29.17 26.88
CA PRO A 400 13.62 -29.53 26.68
C PRO A 400 12.84 -28.40 25.97
N LEU A 401 13.19 -28.10 24.72
CA LEU A 401 12.57 -27.05 23.90
C LEU A 401 11.28 -27.53 23.22
N ARG A 402 10.34 -26.61 22.94
CA ARG A 402 9.11 -26.93 22.17
C ARG A 402 9.45 -27.44 20.78
N LYS A 403 10.50 -26.91 20.14
CA LYS A 403 10.93 -27.29 18.77
C LYS A 403 11.12 -28.80 18.61
N ASN A 404 11.56 -29.50 19.65
CA ASN A 404 11.84 -30.93 19.63
C ASN A 404 10.57 -31.78 19.46
N LYS A 405 9.38 -31.22 19.77
CA LYS A 405 8.08 -31.86 19.49
C LYS A 405 7.75 -31.83 18.00
N TYR A 406 8.36 -30.92 17.22
CA TYR A 406 8.02 -30.62 15.83
C TYR A 406 9.08 -31.09 14.82
N THR A 407 10.12 -31.82 15.24
CA THR A 407 11.29 -32.14 14.39
C THR A 407 10.91 -32.68 13.00
N GLU A 408 10.02 -33.67 12.94
CA GLU A 408 9.56 -34.26 11.67
C GLU A 408 8.71 -33.29 10.84
N ILE A 409 7.86 -32.50 11.50
CA ILE A 409 6.99 -31.48 10.86
C ILE A 409 7.86 -30.39 10.24
N LEU A 410 8.86 -29.88 10.96
CA LEU A 410 9.74 -28.81 10.50
C LEU A 410 10.60 -29.24 9.31
N SER A 411 11.07 -30.50 9.28
CA SER A 411 11.84 -31.03 8.15
C SER A 411 10.99 -31.15 6.88
N ASN A 412 9.75 -31.65 7.00
CA ASN A 412 8.81 -31.66 5.88
C ASN A 412 8.42 -30.24 5.44
N LEU A 413 8.26 -29.32 6.39
CA LEU A 413 7.94 -27.92 6.11
C LEU A 413 9.06 -27.21 5.34
N ARG A 414 10.34 -27.45 5.68
CA ARG A 414 11.48 -26.95 4.88
C ARG A 414 11.37 -27.37 3.42
N THR A 415 11.05 -28.64 3.18
CA THR A 415 10.86 -29.17 1.82
C THR A 415 9.73 -28.44 1.09
N VAL A 416 8.58 -28.24 1.75
CA VAL A 416 7.45 -27.48 1.17
C VAL A 416 7.83 -26.04 0.86
N MET A 417 8.49 -25.34 1.79
CA MET A 417 8.90 -23.94 1.60
C MET A 417 9.90 -23.76 0.45
N ILE A 418 10.81 -24.73 0.27
CA ILE A 418 11.74 -24.74 -0.86
C ILE A 418 10.98 -24.99 -2.18
N GLU A 419 10.05 -25.94 -2.21
CA GLU A 419 9.28 -26.26 -3.42
C GLU A 419 8.26 -25.19 -3.82
N LYS A 420 7.73 -24.45 -2.84
CA LYS A 420 6.76 -23.36 -3.03
C LYS A 420 7.41 -21.98 -3.11
N MET A 421 8.75 -21.92 -3.16
CA MET A 421 9.45 -20.66 -3.24
C MET A 421 9.03 -19.88 -4.49
N VAL A 422 8.62 -18.63 -4.28
CA VAL A 422 8.14 -17.75 -5.35
C VAL A 422 9.30 -16.99 -5.97
N ARG A 423 9.14 -16.59 -7.24
CA ARG A 423 10.13 -15.80 -7.98
C ARG A 423 10.51 -14.52 -7.22
N PRO A 424 11.81 -14.30 -6.93
CA PRO A 424 12.32 -13.04 -6.38
C PRO A 424 12.20 -11.88 -7.38
N GLU A 425 12.09 -10.66 -6.89
CA GLU A 425 11.99 -9.45 -7.73
C GLU A 425 13.24 -9.17 -8.59
N GLU A 426 14.36 -9.80 -8.24
CA GLU A 426 15.63 -9.69 -8.93
C GLU A 426 15.72 -10.58 -10.19
N VAL A 427 14.82 -11.55 -10.35
CA VAL A 427 14.81 -12.48 -11.48
C VAL A 427 13.86 -11.95 -12.55
N LEU A 428 14.43 -11.46 -13.66
CA LEU A 428 13.71 -10.73 -14.71
C LEU A 428 13.21 -11.62 -15.87
N ILE A 429 13.47 -12.92 -15.82
CA ILE A 429 13.08 -13.87 -16.86
C ILE A 429 12.02 -14.85 -16.35
N VAL A 430 11.04 -15.17 -17.19
CA VAL A 430 9.93 -16.09 -16.90
C VAL A 430 9.63 -16.94 -18.12
N GLU A 431 9.16 -18.16 -17.88
CA GLU A 431 8.56 -19.03 -18.88
C GLU A 431 7.13 -18.55 -19.17
N ASN A 432 6.83 -18.18 -20.43
CA ASN A 432 5.49 -17.81 -20.85
C ASN A 432 4.60 -19.05 -21.06
N ASP A 433 3.30 -18.85 -21.34
CA ASP A 433 2.34 -19.94 -21.59
C ASP A 433 2.71 -20.83 -22.79
N GLU A 434 3.59 -20.34 -23.68
CA GLU A 434 4.09 -21.08 -24.85
C GLU A 434 5.36 -21.90 -24.55
N GLY A 435 5.90 -21.81 -23.32
CA GLY A 435 7.12 -22.51 -22.88
C GLY A 435 8.42 -21.81 -23.31
N GLU A 436 8.36 -20.53 -23.71
CA GLU A 436 9.52 -19.72 -24.07
C GLU A 436 9.96 -18.84 -22.89
N ILE A 437 11.27 -18.66 -22.76
CA ILE A 437 11.84 -17.76 -21.76
C ILE A 437 11.77 -16.33 -22.29
N VAL A 438 11.05 -15.47 -21.57
CA VAL A 438 10.83 -14.06 -21.92
C VAL A 438 11.21 -13.14 -20.77
N ARG A 439 11.47 -11.87 -21.09
CA ARG A 439 11.71 -10.81 -20.09
C ARG A 439 10.38 -10.28 -19.57
N GLU A 440 10.25 -10.16 -18.26
CA GLU A 440 9.08 -9.55 -17.62
C GLU A 440 9.47 -8.29 -16.85
N PHE A 441 8.77 -7.18 -17.13
CA PHE A 441 9.00 -5.89 -16.48
C PHE A 441 8.03 -5.59 -15.33
N VAL A 442 6.89 -6.30 -15.29
CA VAL A 442 5.80 -5.99 -14.36
C VAL A 442 6.05 -6.75 -13.06
N LYS A 443 6.27 -5.99 -11.99
CA LYS A 443 6.38 -6.52 -10.64
C LYS A 443 4.98 -6.64 -10.03
N GLU A 444 4.48 -7.85 -9.89
CA GLU A 444 3.24 -8.11 -9.15
C GLU A 444 3.46 -7.92 -7.64
N SER A 445 2.81 -6.92 -7.04
CA SER A 445 2.96 -6.58 -5.62
C SER A 445 2.63 -7.74 -4.69
N ASP A 446 1.58 -8.49 -4.97
CA ASP A 446 1.17 -9.66 -4.18
C ASP A 446 2.22 -10.79 -4.24
N THR A 447 2.94 -10.91 -5.37
CA THR A 447 3.96 -11.95 -5.57
C THR A 447 5.23 -11.62 -4.78
N ILE A 448 5.55 -10.32 -4.69
CA ILE A 448 6.63 -9.81 -3.83
C ILE A 448 6.31 -10.06 -2.35
N GLN A 449 5.08 -9.79 -1.91
CA GLN A 449 4.71 -10.02 -0.52
C GLN A 449 4.76 -11.51 -0.16
N LEU A 450 4.26 -12.37 -1.05
CA LEU A 450 4.34 -13.81 -0.87
C LEU A 450 5.80 -14.30 -0.76
N TYR A 451 6.67 -13.83 -1.66
CA TYR A 451 8.12 -14.12 -1.59
C TYR A 451 8.73 -13.69 -0.24
N LYS A 452 8.40 -12.49 0.25
CA LYS A 452 8.91 -11.99 1.55
C LYS A 452 8.49 -12.91 2.70
N SER A 453 7.21 -13.28 2.77
CA SER A 453 6.71 -14.17 3.83
C SER A 453 7.27 -15.59 3.73
N THR A 454 7.44 -16.15 2.52
CA THR A 454 8.07 -17.46 2.33
C THR A 454 9.54 -17.43 2.73
N ARG A 455 10.26 -16.36 2.36
CA ARG A 455 11.65 -16.14 2.76
C ARG A 455 11.78 -16.04 4.28
N GLU A 456 10.93 -15.26 4.94
CA GLU A 456 10.94 -15.12 6.41
C GLU A 456 10.76 -16.47 7.10
N CYS A 457 9.75 -17.26 6.69
CA CYS A 457 9.53 -18.60 7.22
C CYS A 457 10.76 -19.50 7.01
N LEU A 458 11.34 -19.50 5.81
CA LEU A 458 12.51 -20.31 5.48
C LEU A 458 13.77 -19.90 6.26
N VAL A 459 13.97 -18.61 6.52
CA VAL A 459 15.06 -18.10 7.35
C VAL A 459 14.93 -18.61 8.79
N PHE A 460 13.75 -18.50 9.40
CA PHE A 460 13.51 -19.07 10.73
C PHE A 460 13.74 -20.59 10.76
N LEU A 461 13.23 -21.32 9.76
CA LEU A 461 13.48 -22.76 9.64
C LEU A 461 14.97 -23.10 9.54
N THR A 462 15.75 -22.26 8.85
CA THR A 462 17.21 -22.41 8.73
C THR A 462 17.90 -22.19 10.08
N HIS A 463 17.45 -21.22 10.88
CA HIS A 463 17.98 -21.03 12.24
C HIS A 463 17.59 -22.14 13.21
N LEU A 464 16.40 -22.73 13.06
CA LEU A 464 15.93 -23.82 13.91
C LEU A 464 16.74 -25.12 13.70
N ASP A 465 17.16 -25.36 12.45
CA ASP A 465 18.13 -26.41 12.10
C ASP A 465 18.82 -26.14 10.75
N VAL A 466 20.05 -25.66 10.81
CA VAL A 466 20.85 -25.31 9.63
C VAL A 466 21.34 -26.55 8.87
N ASN A 467 21.60 -27.64 9.59
CA ASN A 467 22.16 -28.86 9.00
C ASN A 467 21.11 -29.57 8.14
N ASP A 468 19.87 -29.67 8.65
CA ASP A 468 18.74 -30.22 7.89
C ASP A 468 18.47 -29.39 6.62
N THR A 469 18.53 -28.04 6.75
CA THR A 469 18.34 -27.13 5.61
C THR A 469 19.44 -27.30 4.55
N GLU A 470 20.72 -27.33 4.97
CA GLU A 470 21.87 -27.57 4.08
C GLU A 470 21.75 -28.94 3.38
N GLN A 471 21.36 -29.99 4.11
CA GLN A 471 21.19 -31.34 3.59
C GLN A 471 20.09 -31.40 2.51
N ILE A 472 18.89 -30.86 2.80
CA ILE A 472 17.75 -30.86 1.87
C ILE A 472 18.11 -30.11 0.59
N MET A 473 18.70 -28.92 0.70
CA MET A 473 19.08 -28.11 -0.47
C MET A 473 20.19 -28.79 -1.29
N SER A 474 21.19 -29.39 -0.62
CA SER A 474 22.29 -30.09 -1.29
C SER A 474 21.81 -31.35 -2.01
N GLU A 475 20.91 -32.11 -1.41
CA GLU A 475 20.32 -33.31 -2.03
C GLU A 475 19.48 -32.93 -3.25
N LYS A 476 18.62 -31.91 -3.14
CA LYS A 476 17.84 -31.41 -4.28
C LYS A 476 18.74 -30.89 -5.41
N LEU A 477 19.84 -30.19 -5.08
CA LEU A 477 20.79 -29.74 -6.08
C LEU A 477 21.47 -30.90 -6.80
N ALA A 478 21.89 -31.94 -6.06
CA ALA A 478 22.47 -33.14 -6.64
C ALA A 478 21.50 -33.81 -7.64
N ARG A 479 20.21 -33.89 -7.32
CA ARG A 479 19.15 -34.40 -8.21
C ARG A 479 18.89 -33.54 -9.46
N GLN A 480 19.20 -32.24 -9.41
CA GLN A 480 19.18 -31.37 -10.59
C GLN A 480 20.39 -31.64 -11.51
N VAL A 481 21.57 -31.89 -10.93
CA VAL A 481 22.83 -32.12 -11.64
C VAL A 481 22.87 -33.51 -12.30
N ASP A 482 22.43 -34.56 -11.58
CA ASP A 482 22.37 -35.92 -12.13
C ASP A 482 21.24 -36.11 -13.15
N GLY A 483 20.27 -35.19 -13.16
CA GLY A 483 19.15 -35.14 -14.11
C GLY A 483 17.90 -35.91 -13.68
N THR A 484 17.86 -36.51 -12.48
CA THR A 484 16.72 -37.28 -11.99
C THR A 484 15.47 -36.42 -11.76
N GLU A 485 15.64 -35.18 -11.30
CA GLU A 485 14.54 -34.24 -11.03
C GLU A 485 14.66 -32.93 -11.83
N TRP A 486 15.47 -32.92 -12.89
CA TRP A 486 15.71 -31.72 -13.68
C TRP A 486 14.43 -31.16 -14.32
N SER A 487 14.09 -29.93 -13.93
CA SER A 487 13.12 -29.08 -14.61
C SER A 487 13.45 -27.62 -14.33
N TRP A 488 12.99 -26.70 -15.18
CA TRP A 488 13.20 -25.26 -14.95
C TRP A 488 12.56 -24.83 -13.63
N ALA A 489 11.32 -25.27 -13.38
CA ALA A 489 10.60 -25.01 -12.14
C ALA A 489 11.38 -25.46 -10.91
N ASN A 490 11.85 -26.72 -10.85
CA ASN A 490 12.56 -27.25 -9.69
C ASN A 490 13.92 -26.56 -9.47
N CYS A 491 14.65 -26.29 -10.55
CA CYS A 491 15.94 -25.58 -10.45
C CYS A 491 15.75 -24.15 -9.97
N ASN A 492 14.73 -23.46 -10.48
CA ASN A 492 14.37 -22.09 -10.09
C ASN A 492 13.99 -22.01 -8.61
N THR A 493 12.99 -22.77 -8.17
CA THR A 493 12.52 -22.71 -6.77
C THR A 493 13.62 -23.05 -5.78
N LEU A 494 14.46 -24.03 -6.09
CA LEU A 494 15.65 -24.36 -5.30
C LEU A 494 16.64 -23.18 -5.22
N CYS A 495 17.00 -22.58 -6.35
CA CYS A 495 17.97 -21.48 -6.37
C CYS A 495 17.43 -20.20 -5.73
N TRP A 496 16.12 -19.95 -5.86
CA TRP A 496 15.43 -18.88 -5.17
C TRP A 496 15.46 -19.08 -3.66
N ALA A 497 15.21 -20.32 -3.19
CA ALA A 497 15.29 -20.66 -1.78
C ALA A 497 16.72 -20.51 -1.24
N ILE A 498 17.73 -20.96 -1.99
CA ILE A 498 19.16 -20.79 -1.63
C ILE A 498 19.50 -19.31 -1.49
N GLY A 499 19.20 -18.47 -2.48
CA GLY A 499 19.51 -17.03 -2.38
C GLY A 499 18.74 -16.30 -1.26
N SER A 500 17.56 -16.80 -0.90
CA SER A 500 16.68 -16.18 0.10
C SER A 500 17.17 -16.34 1.55
N ILE A 501 17.93 -17.39 1.84
CA ILE A 501 18.49 -17.67 3.17
C ILE A 501 19.85 -16.98 3.42
N SER A 502 20.27 -16.08 2.53
CA SER A 502 21.51 -15.32 2.70
C SER A 502 21.55 -14.60 4.06
N GLY A 503 22.66 -14.75 4.79
CA GLY A 503 22.84 -14.19 6.13
C GLY A 503 22.29 -15.03 7.28
N ALA A 504 21.49 -16.08 7.02
CA ALA A 504 20.99 -16.99 8.06
C ALA A 504 22.06 -17.97 8.58
N MET A 505 23.05 -18.30 7.75
CA MET A 505 24.17 -19.16 8.10
C MET A 505 25.35 -18.35 8.68
N ASN A 506 26.16 -18.98 9.55
CA ASN A 506 27.48 -18.44 9.89
C ASN A 506 28.42 -18.47 8.66
N GLU A 507 29.47 -17.65 8.70
CA GLU A 507 30.37 -17.45 7.55
C GLU A 507 31.07 -18.75 7.10
N GLU A 508 31.44 -19.64 8.03
CA GLU A 508 32.13 -20.89 7.70
C GLU A 508 31.21 -21.90 7.00
N THR A 509 29.99 -22.08 7.51
CA THR A 509 28.97 -22.95 6.92
C THR A 509 28.51 -22.40 5.58
N GLU A 510 28.22 -21.09 5.51
CA GLU A 510 27.86 -20.39 4.28
C GLU A 510 28.93 -20.57 3.21
N LYS A 511 30.21 -20.42 3.56
CA LYS A 511 31.33 -20.64 2.65
C LYS A 511 31.36 -22.06 2.09
N ARG A 512 31.27 -23.08 2.95
CA ARG A 512 31.29 -24.49 2.51
C ARG A 512 30.12 -24.78 1.56
N PHE A 513 28.94 -24.32 1.93
CA PHE A 513 27.72 -24.48 1.17
C PHE A 513 27.80 -23.81 -0.20
N LEU A 514 28.14 -22.51 -0.25
CA LEU A 514 28.21 -21.74 -1.49
C LEU A 514 29.29 -22.21 -2.46
N VAL A 515 30.44 -22.68 -1.95
CA VAL A 515 31.47 -23.26 -2.83
C VAL A 515 30.93 -24.47 -3.59
N THR A 516 30.10 -25.29 -2.95
CA THR A 516 29.47 -26.45 -3.59
C THR A 516 28.40 -26.01 -4.58
N VAL A 517 27.47 -25.16 -4.13
CA VAL A 517 26.36 -24.64 -4.95
C VAL A 517 26.86 -23.97 -6.24
N ILE A 518 27.82 -23.04 -6.12
CA ILE A 518 28.32 -22.28 -7.28
C ILE A 518 29.06 -23.20 -8.26
N LYS A 519 29.85 -24.16 -7.77
CA LYS A 519 30.55 -25.12 -8.64
C LYS A 519 29.57 -25.99 -9.41
N ASP A 520 28.56 -26.52 -8.74
CA ASP A 520 27.57 -27.40 -9.35
C ASP A 520 26.72 -26.65 -10.37
N LEU A 521 26.29 -25.42 -10.08
CA LEU A 521 25.54 -24.59 -11.03
C LEU A 521 26.39 -24.14 -12.23
N LEU A 522 27.67 -23.80 -12.03
CA LEU A 522 28.59 -23.52 -13.14
C LEU A 522 28.78 -24.76 -14.03
N GLY A 523 28.96 -25.94 -13.42
CA GLY A 523 29.00 -27.21 -14.15
C GLY A 523 27.69 -27.47 -14.93
N LEU A 524 26.55 -27.19 -14.30
CA LEU A 524 25.23 -27.33 -14.92
C LEU A 524 25.06 -26.39 -16.14
N THR A 525 25.60 -25.17 -16.06
CA THR A 525 25.61 -24.19 -17.16
C THR A 525 26.39 -24.70 -18.37
N GLU A 526 27.48 -25.44 -18.14
CA GLU A 526 28.28 -26.05 -19.20
C GLU A 526 27.64 -27.33 -19.75
N MET A 527 26.98 -28.12 -18.90
CA MET A 527 26.33 -29.38 -19.28
C MET A 527 25.04 -29.18 -20.08
N LYS A 528 24.18 -28.23 -19.67
CA LYS A 528 22.88 -28.01 -20.32
C LYS A 528 23.06 -27.22 -21.61
N ARG A 529 22.43 -27.72 -22.68
CA ARG A 529 22.47 -27.12 -24.03
C ARG A 529 21.17 -26.39 -24.33
N GLY A 530 21.22 -25.43 -25.24
CA GLY A 530 20.06 -24.61 -25.63
C GLY A 530 20.05 -23.25 -24.93
N LYS A 531 19.51 -22.25 -25.62
CA LYS A 531 19.46 -20.86 -25.17
C LYS A 531 18.66 -20.73 -23.87
N ASP A 532 17.50 -21.36 -23.81
CA ASP A 532 16.57 -21.27 -22.68
C ASP A 532 17.14 -21.93 -21.43
N ASN A 533 17.68 -23.14 -21.56
CA ASN A 533 18.37 -23.83 -20.45
C ASN A 533 19.53 -23.01 -19.89
N LYS A 534 20.34 -22.39 -20.77
CA LYS A 534 21.45 -21.53 -20.32
C LYS A 534 20.95 -20.26 -19.64
N ALA A 535 19.89 -19.64 -20.17
CA ALA A 535 19.28 -18.46 -19.57
C ALA A 535 18.76 -18.76 -18.14
N VAL A 536 18.07 -19.88 -17.95
CA VAL A 536 17.54 -20.33 -16.64
C VAL A 536 18.66 -20.60 -15.64
N VAL A 537 19.72 -21.33 -16.02
CA VAL A 537 20.82 -21.59 -15.08
C VAL A 537 21.61 -20.30 -14.79
N ALA A 538 21.85 -19.47 -15.81
CA ALA A 538 22.52 -18.18 -15.63
C ALA A 538 21.74 -17.24 -14.70
N SER A 539 20.41 -17.17 -14.83
CA SER A 539 19.59 -16.36 -13.91
C SER A 539 19.71 -16.85 -12.48
N ASN A 540 19.68 -18.16 -12.26
CA ASN A 540 19.80 -18.72 -10.93
C ASN A 540 21.17 -18.45 -10.29
N ILE A 541 22.26 -18.57 -11.05
CA ILE A 541 23.61 -18.22 -10.58
C ILE A 541 23.69 -16.74 -10.22
N MET A 542 23.26 -15.86 -11.13
CA MET A 542 23.31 -14.42 -10.97
C MET A 542 22.50 -13.95 -9.75
N TYR A 543 21.32 -14.52 -9.54
CA TYR A 543 20.52 -14.26 -8.34
C TYR A 543 21.27 -14.64 -7.06
N ILE A 544 21.78 -15.89 -6.98
CA ILE A 544 22.51 -16.36 -5.79
C ILE A 544 23.71 -15.46 -5.51
N VAL A 545 24.61 -15.25 -6.46
CA VAL A 545 25.83 -14.44 -6.21
C VAL A 545 25.52 -12.99 -5.86
N GLY A 546 24.43 -12.42 -6.38
CA GLY A 546 23.94 -11.09 -6.02
C GLY A 546 23.45 -11.00 -4.58
N GLN A 547 22.93 -12.10 -4.01
CA GLN A 547 22.47 -12.16 -2.61
C GLN A 547 23.59 -12.45 -1.61
N TYR A 548 24.80 -12.84 -2.02
CA TYR A 548 25.89 -13.21 -1.09
C TYR A 548 27.11 -12.28 -1.17
N PRO A 549 26.97 -10.95 -0.93
CA PRO A 549 28.10 -10.03 -0.98
C PRO A 549 29.15 -10.31 0.09
N ARG A 550 28.77 -10.80 1.28
CA ARG A 550 29.69 -11.17 2.38
C ARG A 550 30.71 -12.22 1.92
N PHE A 551 30.23 -13.30 1.29
CA PHE A 551 31.07 -14.35 0.71
C PHE A 551 32.01 -13.78 -0.38
N LEU A 552 31.50 -12.91 -1.25
CA LEU A 552 32.31 -12.31 -2.32
C LEU A 552 33.41 -11.38 -1.78
N LYS A 553 33.14 -10.61 -0.71
CA LYS A 553 34.16 -9.78 -0.02
C LYS A 553 35.31 -10.65 0.51
N ALA A 554 35.01 -11.80 1.12
CA ALA A 554 36.02 -12.70 1.69
C ALA A 554 36.82 -13.49 0.63
N HIS A 555 36.30 -13.60 -0.61
CA HIS A 555 36.84 -14.50 -1.63
C HIS A 555 37.07 -13.81 -2.98
N TRP A 556 38.13 -13.01 -3.06
CA TRP A 556 38.51 -12.25 -4.28
C TRP A 556 38.49 -13.07 -5.58
N LYS A 557 39.07 -14.28 -5.60
CA LYS A 557 39.11 -15.11 -6.82
C LYS A 557 37.71 -15.45 -7.32
N PHE A 558 36.77 -15.71 -6.42
CA PHE A 558 35.37 -15.93 -6.76
C PHE A 558 34.72 -14.65 -7.25
N LEU A 559 34.91 -13.52 -6.56
CA LEU A 559 34.41 -12.22 -7.00
C LEU A 559 34.86 -11.87 -8.43
N LYS A 560 36.16 -11.97 -8.74
CA LYS A 560 36.69 -11.71 -10.09
C LYS A 560 36.11 -12.68 -11.13
N THR A 561 35.99 -13.97 -10.79
CA THR A 561 35.42 -14.99 -11.68
C THR A 561 33.95 -14.71 -12.00
N VAL A 562 33.15 -14.40 -10.97
CA VAL A 562 31.73 -14.05 -11.12
C VAL A 562 31.57 -12.81 -11.98
N VAL A 563 32.32 -11.74 -11.71
CA VAL A 563 32.23 -10.48 -12.49
C VAL A 563 32.60 -10.72 -13.95
N ASN A 564 33.65 -11.49 -14.24
CA ASN A 564 33.98 -11.86 -15.61
C ASN A 564 32.86 -12.68 -16.27
N LYS A 565 32.18 -13.56 -15.52
CA LYS A 565 31.03 -14.30 -16.03
C LYS A 565 29.83 -13.39 -16.31
N LEU A 566 29.61 -12.35 -15.50
CA LEU A 566 28.60 -11.33 -15.78
C LEU A 566 28.92 -10.60 -17.10
N PHE A 567 30.20 -10.28 -17.35
CA PHE A 567 30.59 -9.69 -18.64
C PHE A 567 30.36 -10.64 -19.81
N GLU A 568 30.55 -11.95 -19.64
CA GLU A 568 30.15 -12.94 -20.66
C GLU A 568 28.63 -12.92 -20.90
N PHE A 569 27.83 -12.87 -19.83
CA PHE A 569 26.36 -12.82 -19.93
C PHE A 569 25.83 -11.50 -20.54
N MET A 570 26.58 -10.40 -20.44
CA MET A 570 26.27 -9.16 -21.16
C MET A 570 26.35 -9.31 -22.69
N HIS A 571 27.06 -10.32 -23.20
CA HIS A 571 27.13 -10.67 -24.62
C HIS A 571 26.11 -11.73 -25.06
N GLU A 572 25.24 -12.20 -24.15
CA GLU A 572 24.20 -13.17 -24.52
C GLU A 572 23.08 -12.52 -25.32
N THR A 573 22.52 -13.29 -26.26
CA THR A 573 21.47 -12.80 -27.19
C THR A 573 20.08 -12.68 -26.56
N HIS A 574 19.93 -12.98 -25.27
CA HIS A 574 18.67 -12.89 -24.57
C HIS A 574 18.65 -11.59 -23.74
N GLU A 575 17.79 -10.64 -24.09
CA GLU A 575 17.76 -9.32 -23.45
C GLU A 575 17.62 -9.42 -21.92
N GLY A 576 16.70 -10.25 -21.42
CA GLY A 576 16.50 -10.44 -19.98
C GLY A 576 17.72 -10.99 -19.23
N VAL A 577 18.64 -11.69 -19.91
CA VAL A 577 19.91 -12.16 -19.31
C VAL A 577 20.90 -11.01 -19.22
N GLN A 578 20.97 -10.16 -20.25
CA GLN A 578 21.81 -8.96 -20.24
C GLN A 578 21.38 -7.98 -19.13
N ASP A 579 20.08 -7.75 -18.97
CA ASP A 579 19.56 -6.89 -17.91
C ASP A 579 19.91 -7.44 -16.52
N MET A 580 19.68 -8.75 -16.32
CA MET A 580 20.07 -9.40 -15.07
C MET A 580 21.56 -9.33 -14.80
N ALA A 581 22.40 -9.42 -15.84
CA ALA A 581 23.85 -9.30 -15.70
C ALA A 581 24.24 -7.88 -15.25
N CYS A 582 23.65 -6.84 -15.85
CA CYS A 582 23.84 -5.45 -15.45
C CYS A 582 23.34 -5.17 -14.03
N ASP A 583 22.14 -5.64 -13.68
CA ASP A 583 21.53 -5.48 -12.35
C ASP A 583 22.29 -6.23 -11.25
N THR A 584 22.82 -7.41 -11.56
CA THR A 584 23.68 -8.16 -10.64
C THR A 584 25.04 -7.46 -10.50
N PHE A 585 25.59 -6.96 -11.60
CA PHE A 585 26.87 -6.24 -11.59
C PHE A 585 26.80 -4.97 -10.75
N ILE A 586 25.76 -4.13 -10.88
CA ILE A 586 25.62 -2.92 -10.06
C ILE A 586 25.41 -3.24 -8.57
N LYS A 587 24.68 -4.31 -8.22
CA LYS A 587 24.54 -4.76 -6.82
C LYS A 587 25.88 -5.17 -6.22
N ILE A 588 26.65 -5.99 -6.93
CA ILE A 588 27.99 -6.40 -6.50
C ILE A 588 28.92 -5.18 -6.43
N ALA A 589 28.88 -4.29 -7.42
CA ALA A 589 29.70 -3.09 -7.46
C ALA A 589 29.41 -2.20 -6.25
N ASN A 590 28.15 -1.98 -5.90
CA ASN A 590 27.75 -1.19 -4.74
C ASN A 590 28.26 -1.81 -3.43
N LYS A 591 28.00 -3.11 -3.20
CA LYS A 591 28.33 -3.78 -1.93
C LYS A 591 29.81 -4.19 -1.79
N CYS A 592 30.52 -4.39 -2.90
CA CYS A 592 31.93 -4.80 -2.90
C CYS A 592 32.88 -3.71 -3.43
N ARG A 593 32.41 -2.46 -3.63
CA ARG A 593 33.14 -1.32 -4.24
C ARG A 593 34.62 -1.18 -3.85
N ARG A 594 34.94 -1.31 -2.55
CA ARG A 594 36.32 -1.20 -2.03
C ARG A 594 37.28 -2.25 -2.63
N HIS A 595 36.80 -3.44 -2.94
CA HIS A 595 37.63 -4.52 -3.48
C HIS A 595 38.07 -4.26 -4.93
N PHE A 596 37.30 -3.48 -5.68
CA PHE A 596 37.61 -3.13 -7.08
C PHE A 596 38.72 -2.08 -7.21
N VAL A 597 38.84 -1.18 -6.22
CA VAL A 597 39.85 -0.11 -6.20
C VAL A 597 41.14 -0.49 -5.45
N ALA A 598 41.07 -1.49 -4.58
CA ALA A 598 42.24 -2.02 -3.88
C ALA A 598 43.06 -2.94 -4.80
N LEU A 599 44.38 -2.94 -4.63
CA LEU A 599 45.26 -3.92 -5.26
C LEU A 599 45.13 -5.26 -4.52
N GLN A 600 44.62 -6.27 -5.21
CA GLN A 600 44.33 -7.58 -4.61
C GLN A 600 45.54 -8.52 -4.66
N PRO A 601 45.70 -9.45 -3.69
CA PRO A 601 46.83 -10.37 -3.67
C PRO A 601 46.89 -11.25 -4.93
N GLY A 602 48.01 -11.17 -5.66
CA GLY A 602 48.23 -11.93 -6.89
C GLY A 602 47.80 -11.22 -8.18
N GLU A 603 47.26 -10.01 -8.08
CA GLU A 603 46.96 -9.15 -9.23
C GLU A 603 48.05 -8.08 -9.41
N ASN A 604 48.22 -7.57 -10.64
CA ASN A 604 49.22 -6.54 -10.95
C ASN A 604 48.68 -5.11 -10.86
N GLU A 605 47.35 -4.95 -10.90
CA GLU A 605 46.66 -3.66 -10.89
C GLU A 605 45.28 -3.80 -10.24
N PRO A 606 44.68 -2.68 -9.76
CA PRO A 606 43.28 -2.68 -9.33
C PRO A 606 42.34 -3.09 -10.47
N PHE A 607 41.31 -3.88 -10.14
CA PHE A 607 40.43 -4.44 -11.16
C PHE A 607 39.60 -3.37 -11.90
N ILE A 608 39.33 -2.23 -11.27
CA ILE A 608 38.69 -1.08 -11.94
C ILE A 608 39.50 -0.59 -13.17
N ASP A 609 40.84 -0.60 -13.11
CA ASP A 609 41.69 -0.19 -14.24
C ASP A 609 41.65 -1.21 -15.40
N GLU A 610 41.39 -2.48 -15.10
CA GLU A 610 41.14 -3.52 -16.11
C GLU A 610 39.77 -3.33 -16.78
N ILE A 611 38.74 -3.01 -15.98
CA ILE A 611 37.36 -2.80 -16.46
C ILE A 611 37.29 -1.55 -17.36
N VAL A 612 37.79 -0.40 -16.90
CA VAL A 612 37.71 0.88 -17.66
C VAL A 612 38.43 0.78 -19.00
N ARG A 613 39.59 0.09 -19.05
CA ARG A 613 40.34 -0.14 -20.30
C ARG A 613 39.59 -1.01 -21.29
N ASN A 614 38.84 -1.99 -20.81
CA ASN A 614 38.07 -2.92 -21.63
C ASN A 614 36.60 -2.49 -21.82
N LEU A 615 36.23 -1.28 -21.39
CA LEU A 615 34.84 -0.83 -21.30
C LEU A 615 34.09 -0.95 -22.65
N ARG A 616 34.72 -0.55 -23.75
CA ARG A 616 34.13 -0.67 -25.10
C ARG A 616 33.88 -2.13 -25.52
N LYS A 617 34.74 -3.05 -25.08
CA LYS A 617 34.59 -4.48 -25.37
C LYS A 617 33.44 -5.05 -24.56
N ILE A 618 33.37 -4.73 -23.27
CA ILE A 618 32.34 -5.26 -22.35
C ILE A 618 30.95 -4.74 -22.73
N THR A 619 30.82 -3.46 -23.05
CA THR A 619 29.52 -2.80 -23.30
C THR A 619 29.05 -2.89 -24.76
N GLY A 620 29.77 -3.60 -25.63
CA GLY A 620 29.57 -3.55 -27.08
C GLY A 620 28.20 -4.02 -27.58
N ASP A 621 27.58 -4.98 -26.87
CA ASP A 621 26.27 -5.56 -27.23
C ASP A 621 25.13 -5.08 -26.32
N LEU A 622 25.41 -4.14 -25.41
CA LEU A 622 24.43 -3.64 -24.46
C LEU A 622 23.56 -2.53 -25.06
N SER A 623 22.29 -2.51 -24.66
CA SER A 623 21.39 -1.39 -24.94
C SER A 623 21.82 -0.13 -24.16
N PRO A 624 21.41 1.09 -24.60
CA PRO A 624 21.78 2.32 -23.91
C PRO A 624 21.41 2.33 -22.42
N GLN A 625 20.25 1.76 -22.05
CA GLN A 625 19.83 1.70 -20.65
C GLN A 625 20.76 0.83 -19.81
N GLN A 626 21.15 -0.34 -20.32
CA GLN A 626 22.12 -1.23 -19.66
C GLN A 626 23.51 -0.59 -19.56
N VAL A 627 23.91 0.19 -20.58
CA VAL A 627 25.13 0.99 -20.51
C VAL A 627 25.06 2.00 -19.37
N HIS A 628 23.94 2.71 -19.20
CA HIS A 628 23.80 3.65 -18.07
C HIS A 628 23.96 2.94 -16.71
N THR A 629 23.32 1.79 -16.52
CA THR A 629 23.46 0.95 -15.30
C THR A 629 24.91 0.50 -15.09
N PHE A 630 25.62 0.15 -16.17
CA PHE A 630 27.04 -0.22 -16.10
C PHE A 630 27.91 0.95 -15.63
N TYR A 631 27.68 2.15 -16.16
CA TYR A 631 28.39 3.36 -15.75
C TYR A 631 28.11 3.74 -14.30
N GLU A 632 26.88 3.56 -13.83
CA GLU A 632 26.52 3.74 -12.43
C GLU A 632 27.27 2.75 -11.51
N ALA A 633 27.37 1.47 -11.92
CA ALA A 633 28.14 0.46 -11.20
C ALA A 633 29.62 0.85 -11.07
N CYS A 634 30.24 1.31 -12.17
CA CYS A 634 31.61 1.84 -12.13
C CYS A 634 31.72 3.07 -11.24
N GLY A 635 30.70 3.93 -11.21
CA GLY A 635 30.66 5.10 -10.35
C GLY A 635 30.72 4.76 -8.86
N TYR A 636 30.02 3.71 -8.40
CA TYR A 636 30.14 3.23 -7.01
C TYR A 636 31.56 2.73 -6.67
N MET A 637 32.25 2.11 -7.62
CA MET A 637 33.64 1.70 -7.43
C MET A 637 34.55 2.92 -7.27
N ILE A 638 34.41 3.91 -8.15
CA ILE A 638 35.19 5.16 -8.12
C ILE A 638 34.91 5.96 -6.84
N SER A 639 33.67 5.96 -6.35
CA SER A 639 33.31 6.65 -5.10
C SER A 639 34.05 6.08 -3.88
N ALA A 640 34.50 4.81 -3.94
CA ALA A 640 35.27 4.16 -2.89
C ALA A 640 36.79 4.46 -2.94
N GLN A 641 37.28 5.16 -3.97
CA GLN A 641 38.69 5.56 -4.05
C GLN A 641 38.97 6.76 -3.14
N GLY A 642 39.70 6.53 -2.05
CA GLY A 642 40.02 7.57 -1.06
C GLY A 642 41.06 8.59 -1.53
N GLN A 643 41.89 8.28 -2.54
CA GLN A 643 42.88 9.22 -3.06
C GLN A 643 42.30 10.08 -4.17
N LYS A 644 42.09 11.38 -3.89
CA LYS A 644 41.46 12.34 -4.81
C LYS A 644 42.12 12.37 -6.20
N SER A 645 43.45 12.40 -6.31
CA SER A 645 44.14 12.42 -7.60
C SER A 645 43.90 11.16 -8.43
N MET A 646 43.86 9.99 -7.80
CA MET A 646 43.53 8.73 -8.48
C MET A 646 42.05 8.67 -8.85
N GLN A 647 41.18 9.16 -7.98
CA GLN A 647 39.74 9.24 -8.23
C GLN A 647 39.45 10.13 -9.44
N GLU A 648 40.04 11.33 -9.51
CA GLU A 648 39.92 12.24 -10.65
C GLU A 648 40.42 11.60 -11.97
N ARG A 649 41.53 10.87 -11.92
CA ARG A 649 42.02 10.09 -13.07
C ARG A 649 41.00 9.03 -13.51
N LEU A 650 40.47 8.25 -12.57
CA LEU A 650 39.48 7.20 -12.87
C LEU A 650 38.19 7.78 -13.46
N ILE A 651 37.73 8.94 -12.97
CA ILE A 651 36.58 9.66 -13.54
C ILE A 651 36.87 10.06 -14.99
N HIS A 652 38.06 10.62 -15.25
CA HIS A 652 38.48 11.01 -16.59
C HIS A 652 38.52 9.80 -17.54
N ASP A 653 39.09 8.68 -17.09
CA ASP A 653 39.24 7.47 -17.90
C ASP A 653 37.87 6.80 -18.17
N LEU A 654 36.98 6.76 -17.18
CA LEU A 654 35.60 6.25 -17.35
C LEU A 654 34.81 7.09 -18.36
N MET A 655 34.90 8.42 -18.26
CA MET A 655 34.12 9.36 -19.07
C MET A 655 34.76 9.66 -20.44
N ALA A 656 35.89 9.05 -20.78
CA ALA A 656 36.61 9.32 -22.03
C ALA A 656 35.75 9.10 -23.29
N LEU A 657 34.94 8.02 -23.35
CA LEU A 657 34.07 7.74 -24.50
C LEU A 657 32.90 8.74 -24.62
N PRO A 658 32.09 8.99 -23.57
CA PRO A 658 31.08 10.05 -23.59
C PRO A 658 31.67 11.42 -23.92
N ASN A 659 32.83 11.77 -23.35
CA ASN A 659 33.47 13.06 -23.58
C ASN A 659 33.94 13.21 -25.03
N SER A 660 34.52 12.18 -25.63
CA SER A 660 34.92 12.24 -27.04
C SER A 660 33.71 12.40 -27.99
N ALA A 661 32.60 11.73 -27.69
CA ALA A 661 31.36 11.90 -28.44
C ALA A 661 30.76 13.30 -28.24
N TRP A 662 30.77 13.81 -27.01
CA TRP A 662 30.35 15.17 -26.67
C TRP A 662 31.16 16.23 -27.41
N ASP A 663 32.49 16.16 -27.35
CA ASP A 663 33.40 17.12 -27.99
C ASP A 663 33.19 17.15 -29.52
N THR A 664 32.89 15.99 -30.11
CA THR A 664 32.56 15.90 -31.55
C THR A 664 31.25 16.63 -31.88
N ILE A 665 30.21 16.43 -31.07
CA ILE A 665 28.90 17.08 -31.28
C ILE A 665 29.01 18.58 -31.04
N ILE A 666 29.73 19.02 -30.00
CA ILE A 666 29.98 20.44 -29.74
C ILE A 666 30.75 21.08 -30.91
N GLY A 667 31.77 20.40 -31.43
CA GLY A 667 32.50 20.86 -32.62
C GLY A 667 31.60 21.05 -33.84
N GLN A 668 30.63 20.15 -34.05
CA GLN A 668 29.64 20.25 -35.13
C GLN A 668 28.60 21.36 -34.87
N ALA A 669 28.07 21.45 -33.65
CA ALA A 669 27.06 22.42 -33.26
C ALA A 669 27.59 23.86 -33.29
N ASN A 670 28.87 24.06 -32.94
CA ASN A 670 29.52 25.37 -33.04
C ASN A 670 29.67 25.85 -34.50
N GLN A 671 29.76 24.93 -35.46
CA GLN A 671 29.81 25.27 -36.89
C GLN A 671 28.41 25.46 -37.47
N ASN A 672 27.46 24.60 -37.10
CA ASN A 672 26.08 24.65 -37.57
C ASN A 672 25.11 24.17 -36.46
N PRO A 673 24.48 25.10 -35.72
CA PRO A 673 23.53 24.76 -34.65
C PRO A 673 22.35 23.90 -35.13
N ALA A 674 21.99 23.97 -36.42
CA ALA A 674 20.89 23.17 -36.97
C ALA A 674 21.15 21.65 -36.94
N CYS A 675 22.40 21.19 -36.73
CA CYS A 675 22.70 19.77 -36.54
C CYS A 675 21.98 19.19 -35.31
N LEU A 676 21.65 20.01 -34.30
CA LEU A 676 20.89 19.60 -33.12
C LEU A 676 19.45 19.20 -33.42
N GLN A 677 18.93 19.52 -34.62
CA GLN A 677 17.60 19.09 -35.06
C GLN A 677 17.60 17.66 -35.64
N ASP A 678 18.77 17.05 -35.82
CA ASP A 678 18.88 15.67 -36.27
C ASP A 678 18.48 14.70 -35.16
N SER A 679 17.57 13.78 -35.50
CA SER A 679 17.09 12.73 -34.60
C SER A 679 18.20 11.84 -34.04
N GLU A 680 19.27 11.61 -34.80
CA GLU A 680 20.40 10.80 -34.35
C GLU A 680 21.24 11.56 -33.31
N VAL A 681 21.56 12.83 -33.60
CA VAL A 681 22.29 13.71 -32.67
C VAL A 681 21.53 13.86 -31.36
N ILE A 682 20.21 14.07 -31.41
CA ILE A 682 19.36 14.17 -30.22
C ILE A 682 19.45 12.91 -29.35
N LYS A 683 19.40 11.72 -29.97
CA LYS A 683 19.54 10.45 -29.24
C LYS A 683 20.92 10.30 -28.61
N ILE A 684 21.98 10.65 -29.34
CA ILE A 684 23.36 10.56 -28.82
C ILE A 684 23.54 11.52 -27.65
N VAL A 685 23.12 12.78 -27.77
CA VAL A 685 23.19 13.77 -26.68
C VAL A 685 22.39 13.29 -25.46
N GLY A 686 21.17 12.78 -25.68
CA GLY A 686 20.35 12.22 -24.61
C GLY A 686 21.06 11.07 -23.87
N ASN A 687 21.70 10.16 -24.59
CA ASN A 687 22.46 9.05 -23.98
C ASN A 687 23.71 9.56 -23.25
N ILE A 688 24.44 10.55 -23.80
CA ILE A 688 25.59 11.15 -23.12
C ILE A 688 25.15 11.75 -21.77
N MET A 689 24.04 12.51 -21.76
CA MET A 689 23.54 13.11 -20.52
C MET A 689 23.09 12.06 -19.52
N LYS A 690 22.35 11.04 -19.95
CA LYS A 690 21.92 9.94 -19.07
C LYS A 690 23.09 9.15 -18.49
N THR A 691 24.14 8.90 -19.27
CA THR A 691 25.39 8.30 -18.76
C THR A 691 26.04 9.19 -17.70
N ASN A 692 26.08 10.52 -17.91
CA ASN A 692 26.59 11.45 -16.91
C ASN A 692 25.71 11.47 -15.64
N VAL A 693 24.38 11.41 -15.78
CA VAL A 693 23.44 11.35 -14.64
C VAL A 693 23.69 10.08 -13.81
N ALA A 694 23.82 8.93 -14.48
CA ALA A 694 24.08 7.63 -13.85
C ALA A 694 25.44 7.62 -13.11
N ALA A 695 26.49 8.12 -13.75
CA ALA A 695 27.80 8.25 -13.11
C ALA A 695 27.79 9.27 -11.96
N CYS A 696 27.10 10.41 -12.11
CA CYS A 696 26.99 11.44 -11.07
C CYS A 696 26.21 10.93 -9.85
N GLY A 697 25.11 10.20 -10.07
CA GLY A 697 24.27 9.67 -9.00
C GLY A 697 25.01 8.72 -8.06
N SER A 698 25.96 7.96 -8.60
CA SER A 698 26.77 6.97 -7.87
C SER A 698 28.11 7.52 -7.34
N ILE A 699 28.81 8.40 -8.09
CA ILE A 699 30.07 9.02 -7.65
C ILE A 699 29.82 10.08 -6.55
N GLY A 700 28.73 10.85 -6.65
CA GLY A 700 28.38 11.90 -5.70
C GLY A 700 29.18 13.19 -5.88
N SER A 701 29.54 13.85 -4.77
CA SER A 701 30.18 15.18 -4.76
C SER A 701 31.50 15.25 -5.55
N TYR A 702 32.24 14.13 -5.62
CA TYR A 702 33.50 14.03 -6.36
C TYR A 702 33.34 14.09 -7.88
N PHE A 703 32.12 14.10 -8.42
CA PHE A 703 31.85 14.25 -9.85
C PHE A 703 32.18 15.65 -10.41
N TYR A 704 32.56 16.60 -9.55
CA TYR A 704 32.87 17.98 -9.95
C TYR A 704 33.80 18.12 -11.18
N PRO A 705 34.95 17.42 -11.28
CA PRO A 705 35.87 17.61 -12.41
C PRO A 705 35.23 17.29 -13.76
N GLN A 706 34.29 16.35 -13.79
CA GLN A 706 33.58 15.97 -15.00
C GLN A 706 32.49 17.00 -15.34
N ILE A 707 31.61 17.35 -14.40
CA ILE A 707 30.58 18.36 -14.68
C ILE A 707 31.21 19.71 -14.99
N GLY A 708 32.26 20.12 -14.29
CA GLY A 708 33.00 21.35 -14.53
C GLY A 708 33.61 21.42 -15.94
N ARG A 709 34.01 20.29 -16.53
CA ARG A 709 34.49 20.21 -17.92
C ARG A 709 33.39 20.57 -18.92
N ILE A 710 32.20 19.97 -18.77
CA ILE A 710 31.11 20.07 -19.75
C ILE A 710 30.11 21.21 -19.46
N TYR A 711 30.18 21.83 -18.28
CA TYR A 711 29.15 22.76 -17.79
C TYR A 711 28.86 23.94 -18.73
N PHE A 712 29.90 24.64 -19.19
CA PHE A 712 29.71 25.79 -20.09
C PHE A 712 29.16 25.39 -21.45
N ASP A 713 29.61 24.27 -21.99
CA ASP A 713 29.10 23.72 -23.25
C ASP A 713 27.65 23.27 -23.10
N MET A 714 27.27 22.67 -21.96
CA MET A 714 25.89 22.30 -21.66
C MET A 714 24.98 23.53 -21.65
N LEU A 715 25.37 24.63 -20.98
CA LEU A 715 24.58 25.86 -20.97
C LEU A 715 24.48 26.49 -22.36
N THR A 716 25.55 26.41 -23.16
CA THR A 716 25.55 26.89 -24.55
C THR A 716 24.61 26.06 -25.41
N MET A 717 24.65 24.73 -25.28
CA MET A 717 23.74 23.81 -25.98
C MET A 717 22.28 23.99 -25.54
N TYR A 718 22.04 24.26 -24.26
CA TYR A 718 20.71 24.57 -23.74
C TYR A 718 20.12 25.81 -24.44
N ARG A 719 20.91 26.90 -24.51
CA ARG A 719 20.51 28.14 -25.20
C ARG A 719 20.28 27.93 -26.69
N ALA A 720 21.20 27.24 -27.38
CA ALA A 720 21.07 26.95 -28.81
C ALA A 720 19.82 26.10 -29.11
N SER A 721 19.57 25.08 -28.29
CA SER A 721 18.37 24.24 -28.40
C SER A 721 17.11 25.06 -28.21
N SER A 722 17.11 25.99 -27.25
CA SER A 722 15.95 26.85 -27.01
C SER A 722 15.67 27.82 -28.15
N GLN A 723 16.71 28.45 -28.70
CA GLN A 723 16.56 29.31 -29.87
C GLN A 723 15.96 28.56 -31.07
N LEU A 724 16.37 27.31 -31.30
CA LEU A 724 15.80 26.48 -32.37
C LEU A 724 14.34 26.09 -32.11
N ILE A 725 13.94 25.95 -30.84
CA ILE A 725 12.54 25.74 -30.46
C ILE A 725 11.73 27.00 -30.77
N ASP A 726 12.23 28.18 -30.39
CA ASP A 726 11.58 29.46 -30.66
C ASP A 726 11.40 29.72 -32.16
N GLU A 727 12.45 29.49 -32.96
CA GLU A 727 12.40 29.62 -34.43
C GLU A 727 11.35 28.67 -35.04
N ALA A 728 11.25 27.45 -34.53
CA ALA A 728 10.25 26.48 -34.99
C ALA A 728 8.82 26.91 -34.61
N VAL A 729 8.61 27.40 -33.39
CA VAL A 729 7.32 27.90 -32.91
C VAL A 729 6.90 29.17 -33.66
N GLN A 730 7.83 30.08 -33.94
CA GLN A 730 7.54 31.28 -34.74
C GLN A 730 7.16 30.93 -36.19
N ARG A 731 7.75 29.88 -36.77
CA ARG A 731 7.48 29.45 -38.15
C ARG A 731 6.17 28.66 -38.29
N GLU A 732 5.89 27.75 -37.37
CA GLU A 732 4.82 26.73 -37.50
C GLU A 732 3.70 26.88 -36.44
N GLY A 733 3.83 27.86 -35.55
CA GLY A 733 2.91 28.07 -34.43
C GLY A 733 3.09 27.04 -33.31
N ASN A 734 2.16 27.03 -32.35
CA ASN A 734 2.23 26.14 -31.18
C ASN A 734 2.23 24.64 -31.53
N VAL A 735 1.75 24.25 -32.72
CA VAL A 735 1.77 22.84 -33.16
C VAL A 735 3.19 22.30 -33.26
N ALA A 736 4.19 23.17 -33.48
CA ALA A 736 5.61 22.80 -33.51
C ALA A 736 6.06 22.05 -32.26
N THR A 737 5.54 22.40 -31.08
CA THR A 737 5.93 21.79 -29.79
C THR A 737 5.60 20.31 -29.68
N LYS A 738 4.61 19.86 -30.47
CA LYS A 738 4.17 18.46 -30.54
C LYS A 738 4.95 17.65 -31.58
N MET A 739 5.71 18.31 -32.45
CA MET A 739 6.49 17.65 -33.51
C MET A 739 7.76 16.97 -32.97
N PRO A 740 8.23 15.88 -33.60
CA PRO A 740 9.39 15.11 -33.12
C PRO A 740 10.67 15.93 -32.92
N LYS A 741 10.93 16.92 -33.81
CA LYS A 741 12.13 17.76 -33.74
C LYS A 741 12.16 18.61 -32.46
N VAL A 742 11.09 19.35 -32.19
CA VAL A 742 10.98 20.20 -30.99
C VAL A 742 10.92 19.35 -29.72
N ARG A 743 10.21 18.22 -29.74
CA ARG A 743 10.23 17.26 -28.61
C ARG A 743 11.64 16.76 -28.30
N GLY A 744 12.42 16.48 -29.33
CA GLY A 744 13.81 16.05 -29.17
C GLY A 744 14.72 17.16 -28.61
N LEU A 745 14.59 18.40 -29.10
CA LEU A 745 15.30 19.56 -28.53
C LEU A 745 14.92 19.81 -27.05
N ARG A 746 13.63 19.65 -26.70
CA ARG A 746 13.17 19.71 -25.30
C ARG A 746 13.77 18.59 -24.45
N THR A 747 13.94 17.40 -25.01
CA THR A 747 14.61 16.29 -24.33
C THR A 747 16.07 16.63 -24.01
N ILE A 748 16.81 17.27 -24.93
CA ILE A 748 18.17 17.75 -24.65
C ILE A 748 18.17 18.71 -23.44
N LYS A 749 17.28 19.72 -23.46
CA LYS A 749 17.14 20.69 -22.36
C LYS A 749 16.83 19.98 -21.03
N LYS A 750 15.88 19.05 -21.04
CA LYS A 750 15.46 18.29 -19.85
C LYS A 750 16.60 17.45 -19.26
N GLU A 751 17.33 16.72 -20.09
CA GLU A 751 18.43 15.85 -19.62
C GLU A 751 19.63 16.67 -19.09
N ILE A 752 19.90 17.85 -19.68
CA ILE A 752 20.87 18.82 -19.13
C ILE A 752 20.45 19.27 -17.73
N LEU A 753 19.18 19.66 -17.56
CA LEU A 753 18.64 20.09 -16.26
C LEU A 753 18.69 18.97 -15.22
N LYS A 754 18.36 17.74 -15.59
CA LYS A 754 18.47 16.57 -14.71
C LYS A 754 19.89 16.33 -14.21
N LEU A 755 20.90 16.42 -15.09
CA LEU A 755 22.30 16.25 -14.67
C LEU A 755 22.71 17.33 -13.65
N ILE A 756 22.33 18.58 -13.90
CA ILE A 756 22.60 19.68 -12.97
C ILE A 756 21.87 19.43 -11.64
N ASN A 757 20.59 19.03 -11.69
CA ASN A 757 19.80 18.70 -10.51
C ASN A 757 20.47 17.60 -9.67
N THR A 758 20.82 16.47 -10.29
CA THR A 758 21.48 15.33 -9.63
C THR A 758 22.81 15.74 -8.99
N TYR A 759 23.61 16.57 -9.65
CA TYR A 759 24.87 17.02 -9.07
C TYR A 759 24.66 17.94 -7.86
N VAL A 760 23.73 18.91 -7.95
CA VAL A 760 23.43 19.84 -6.84
C VAL A 760 22.93 19.09 -5.61
N GLU A 761 22.08 18.07 -5.79
CA GLU A 761 21.62 17.22 -4.68
C GLU A 761 22.77 16.55 -3.94
N LYS A 762 23.76 16.04 -4.69
CA LYS A 762 24.90 15.27 -4.18
C LYS A 762 26.10 16.10 -3.73
N ALA A 763 26.14 17.39 -4.03
CA ALA A 763 27.28 18.22 -3.71
C ALA A 763 27.38 18.58 -2.22
N ASP A 764 28.62 18.69 -1.75
CA ASP A 764 28.95 19.06 -0.37
C ASP A 764 29.45 20.51 -0.26
N ASP A 765 30.12 21.03 -1.29
CA ASP A 765 30.66 22.41 -1.32
C ASP A 765 29.60 23.40 -1.84
N LEU A 766 28.79 23.92 -0.92
CA LEU A 766 27.67 24.80 -1.22
C LEU A 766 28.13 26.20 -1.71
N GLU A 767 29.24 26.71 -1.20
CA GLU A 767 29.81 28.01 -1.62
C GLU A 767 30.25 27.98 -3.06
N MET A 768 30.92 26.90 -3.46
CA MET A 768 31.30 26.68 -4.84
C MET A 768 30.06 26.65 -5.75
N ILE A 769 29.00 25.93 -5.37
CA ILE A 769 27.76 25.86 -6.18
C ILE A 769 27.15 27.25 -6.34
N HIS A 770 26.99 27.96 -5.22
CA HIS A 770 26.43 29.31 -5.20
C HIS A 770 27.23 30.28 -6.07
N ASN A 771 28.57 30.22 -6.03
CA ASN A 771 29.39 31.20 -6.71
C ASN A 771 29.65 30.87 -8.20
N ASN A 772 29.79 29.58 -8.55
CA ASN A 772 30.25 29.17 -9.87
C ASN A 772 29.14 28.56 -10.75
N ILE A 773 28.17 27.87 -10.15
CA ILE A 773 27.12 27.15 -10.89
C ILE A 773 25.87 28.03 -11.02
N VAL A 774 25.29 28.44 -9.89
CA VAL A 774 23.98 29.11 -9.83
C VAL A 774 23.87 30.32 -10.75
N PRO A 775 24.78 31.32 -10.73
CA PRO A 775 24.57 32.56 -11.47
C PRO A 775 24.47 32.32 -12.98
N LYS A 776 25.30 31.41 -13.50
CA LYS A 776 25.31 31.05 -14.92
C LYS A 776 24.14 30.18 -15.33
N LEU A 777 23.66 29.32 -14.42
CA LEU A 777 22.45 28.55 -14.63
C LEU A 777 21.24 29.49 -14.75
N LEU A 778 21.04 30.37 -13.76
CA LEU A 778 19.89 31.29 -13.74
C LEU A 778 19.86 32.18 -14.99
N GLU A 779 21.01 32.71 -15.39
CA GLU A 779 21.18 33.50 -16.62
C GLU A 779 20.76 32.71 -17.88
N ALA A 780 21.01 31.39 -17.92
CA ALA A 780 20.66 30.55 -19.08
C ALA A 780 19.19 30.09 -19.09
N VAL A 781 18.58 29.84 -17.92
CA VAL A 781 17.30 29.11 -17.84
C VAL A 781 16.09 29.98 -17.49
N LEU A 782 16.24 31.02 -16.66
CA LEU A 782 15.09 31.76 -16.13
C LEU A 782 14.42 32.63 -17.20
N ILE A 783 15.20 33.44 -17.91
CA ILE A 783 14.69 34.31 -18.97
C ILE A 783 14.15 33.47 -20.13
N ASP A 784 14.83 32.38 -20.43
CA ASP A 784 14.38 31.38 -21.40
C ASP A 784 13.00 30.81 -21.05
N TYR A 785 12.82 30.35 -19.82
CA TYR A 785 11.54 29.84 -19.33
C TYR A 785 10.42 30.89 -19.43
N LYS A 786 10.70 32.14 -19.02
CA LYS A 786 9.72 33.23 -19.04
C LYS A 786 9.23 33.52 -20.47
N ASN A 787 10.15 33.63 -21.42
CA ASN A 787 9.88 34.07 -22.78
C ASN A 787 9.28 32.98 -23.67
N ASN A 788 9.50 31.70 -23.35
CA ASN A 788 8.92 30.57 -24.07
C ASN A 788 7.38 30.57 -24.00
N VAL A 789 6.75 30.08 -25.07
CA VAL A 789 5.32 29.77 -25.08
C VAL A 789 4.97 28.69 -24.05
N PRO A 790 3.75 28.64 -23.49
CA PRO A 790 3.36 27.66 -22.46
C PRO A 790 3.75 26.21 -22.77
N ASP A 791 3.49 25.73 -23.99
CA ASP A 791 3.79 24.36 -24.43
C ASP A 791 5.30 24.05 -24.57
N ALA A 792 6.16 25.08 -24.59
CA ALA A 792 7.61 24.95 -24.70
C ALA A 792 8.33 25.12 -23.35
N ARG A 793 7.63 25.57 -22.30
CA ARG A 793 8.18 25.69 -20.95
C ARG A 793 8.40 24.31 -20.34
N GLU A 794 9.56 24.11 -19.74
CA GLU A 794 9.95 22.82 -19.17
C GLU A 794 9.78 22.83 -17.65
N ALA A 795 8.93 21.93 -17.11
CA ALA A 795 8.66 21.84 -15.67
C ALA A 795 9.91 21.50 -14.85
N GLU A 796 10.88 20.79 -15.45
CA GLU A 796 12.17 20.48 -14.82
C GLU A 796 12.94 21.75 -14.38
N VAL A 797 12.71 22.92 -15.00
CA VAL A 797 13.29 24.18 -14.53
C VAL A 797 12.83 24.50 -13.11
N LEU A 798 11.54 24.29 -12.81
CA LEU A 798 10.96 24.50 -11.48
C LEU A 798 11.53 23.49 -10.47
N ASN A 799 11.71 22.23 -10.88
CA ASN A 799 12.35 21.21 -10.05
C ASN A 799 13.80 21.58 -9.69
N VAL A 800 14.60 21.99 -10.68
CA VAL A 800 15.99 22.43 -10.43
C VAL A 800 16.04 23.65 -9.49
N MET A 801 15.15 24.62 -9.67
CA MET A 801 15.06 25.75 -8.73
C MET A 801 14.69 25.28 -7.31
N THR A 802 13.76 24.34 -7.20
CA THR A 802 13.35 23.76 -5.91
C THR A 802 14.53 23.10 -5.21
N THR A 803 15.28 22.26 -5.92
CA THR A 803 16.47 21.59 -5.41
C THR A 803 17.55 22.57 -4.97
N ILE A 804 17.84 23.59 -5.78
CA ILE A 804 18.87 24.59 -5.46
C ILE A 804 18.47 25.37 -4.19
N VAL A 805 17.22 25.83 -4.10
CA VAL A 805 16.72 26.55 -2.91
C VAL A 805 16.72 25.64 -1.68
N ASN A 806 16.32 24.36 -1.84
CA ASN A 806 16.33 23.40 -0.73
C ASN A 806 17.73 23.02 -0.28
N LYS A 807 18.75 23.07 -1.16
CA LYS A 807 20.12 22.70 -0.82
C LYS A 807 20.92 23.88 -0.24
N LEU A 808 20.75 25.08 -0.81
CA LEU A 808 21.53 26.27 -0.47
C LEU A 808 20.88 27.15 0.60
N HIS A 809 19.60 26.95 0.90
CA HIS A 809 18.85 27.68 1.93
C HIS A 809 19.02 29.22 1.79
N SER A 810 19.46 29.89 2.86
CA SER A 810 19.59 31.34 2.95
C SER A 810 20.56 31.95 1.94
N MET A 811 21.48 31.16 1.37
CA MET A 811 22.38 31.63 0.31
C MET A 811 21.65 31.98 -0.98
N MET A 812 20.39 31.56 -1.16
CA MET A 812 19.58 31.89 -2.33
C MET A 812 18.65 33.09 -2.13
N GLU A 813 18.61 33.70 -0.94
CA GLU A 813 17.65 34.77 -0.60
C GLU A 813 17.72 35.99 -1.52
N ASP A 814 18.91 36.34 -2.02
CA ASP A 814 19.14 37.44 -2.96
C ASP A 814 18.64 37.11 -4.38
N GLN A 815 18.58 35.82 -4.73
CA GLN A 815 18.12 35.33 -6.03
C GLN A 815 16.62 34.98 -6.08
N ILE A 816 15.94 34.82 -4.93
CA ILE A 816 14.52 34.44 -4.90
C ILE A 816 13.64 35.40 -5.71
N ILE A 817 13.86 36.71 -5.60
CA ILE A 817 13.07 37.71 -6.33
C ILE A 817 13.23 37.50 -7.85
N ASN A 818 14.46 37.28 -8.31
CA ASN A 818 14.75 37.02 -9.73
C ASN A 818 14.08 35.72 -10.23
N ILE A 819 14.07 34.67 -9.40
CA ILE A 819 13.36 33.41 -9.71
C ILE A 819 11.86 33.69 -9.84
N MET A 820 11.25 34.33 -8.83
CA MET A 820 9.82 34.63 -8.79
C MET A 820 9.39 35.50 -9.97
N ASP A 821 10.14 36.55 -10.30
CA ASP A 821 9.86 37.42 -11.45
C ASP A 821 9.87 36.67 -12.79
N SER A 822 10.61 35.56 -12.87
CA SER A 822 10.79 34.79 -14.10
C SER A 822 9.77 33.65 -14.25
N VAL A 823 9.40 33.00 -13.15
CA VAL A 823 8.59 31.76 -13.20
C VAL A 823 7.18 31.91 -12.63
N PHE A 824 6.90 32.91 -11.78
CA PHE A 824 5.67 32.94 -10.99
C PHE A 824 4.42 33.22 -11.83
N GLU A 825 4.26 34.44 -12.33
CA GLU A 825 3.06 34.88 -13.06
C GLU A 825 2.83 34.04 -14.31
N CYS A 826 3.90 33.76 -15.06
CA CYS A 826 3.80 33.03 -16.32
C CYS A 826 3.39 31.56 -16.14
N THR A 827 3.77 30.91 -15.02
CA THR A 827 3.33 29.54 -14.69
C THR A 827 1.94 29.54 -14.09
N LEU A 828 1.62 30.53 -13.25
CA LEU A 828 0.27 30.67 -12.68
C LEU A 828 -0.80 30.77 -13.77
N ASP A 829 -0.54 31.57 -14.82
CA ASP A 829 -1.42 31.70 -16.00
C ASP A 829 -1.58 30.42 -16.83
N MET A 830 -0.71 29.43 -16.65
CA MET A 830 -0.83 28.11 -17.27
C MET A 830 -1.75 27.20 -16.45
N ILE A 831 -1.65 27.26 -15.13
CA ILE A 831 -2.31 26.29 -14.24
C ILE A 831 -3.66 26.78 -13.70
N ASN A 832 -3.95 28.08 -13.76
CA ASN A 832 -5.16 28.68 -13.17
C ASN A 832 -6.42 28.61 -14.05
N LYS A 833 -6.33 28.10 -15.28
CA LYS A 833 -7.45 28.04 -16.24
C LYS A 833 -8.26 26.75 -16.15
N ASP A 834 -7.60 25.65 -15.84
CA ASP A 834 -8.20 24.32 -15.76
C ASP A 834 -7.41 23.42 -14.78
N PHE A 835 -8.07 22.45 -14.19
CA PHE A 835 -7.51 21.49 -13.23
C PHE A 835 -6.78 20.32 -13.91
N SER A 836 -6.89 20.15 -15.24
CA SER A 836 -6.30 19.00 -15.95
C SER A 836 -5.02 19.31 -16.73
N GLU A 837 -4.88 20.52 -17.30
CA GLU A 837 -3.72 20.87 -18.14
C GLU A 837 -2.43 21.09 -17.32
N TYR A 838 -1.27 20.79 -17.90
CA TYR A 838 0.06 20.96 -17.31
C TYR A 838 0.25 20.40 -15.88
N PRO A 839 -0.01 19.09 -15.65
CA PRO A 839 0.09 18.49 -14.32
C PRO A 839 1.52 18.53 -13.75
N GLU A 840 2.55 18.33 -14.57
CA GLU A 840 3.96 18.40 -14.15
C GLU A 840 4.32 19.81 -13.64
N HIS A 841 3.96 20.86 -14.40
CA HIS A 841 4.21 22.24 -13.99
C HIS A 841 3.49 22.58 -12.69
N ARG A 842 2.27 22.09 -12.51
CA ARG A 842 1.49 22.33 -11.30
C ARG A 842 2.17 21.77 -10.06
N VAL A 843 2.56 20.49 -10.10
CA VAL A 843 3.23 19.84 -8.98
C VAL A 843 4.54 20.54 -8.64
N GLU A 844 5.39 20.80 -9.64
CA GLU A 844 6.70 21.43 -9.42
C GLU A 844 6.60 22.91 -9.01
N PHE A 845 5.58 23.63 -9.49
CA PHE A 845 5.31 25.00 -9.07
C PHE A 845 4.99 25.11 -7.58
N PHE A 846 4.09 24.26 -7.09
CA PHE A 846 3.74 24.27 -5.66
C PHE A 846 4.86 23.73 -4.77
N LYS A 847 5.63 22.74 -5.24
CA LYS A 847 6.87 22.31 -4.55
C LYS A 847 7.87 23.46 -4.42
N LEU A 848 8.08 24.24 -5.48
CA LEU A 848 8.96 25.41 -5.46
C LEU A 848 8.49 26.44 -4.44
N LEU A 849 7.22 26.85 -4.51
CA LEU A 849 6.66 27.84 -3.59
C LEU A 849 6.75 27.40 -2.13
N ARG A 850 6.41 26.14 -1.84
CA ARG A 850 6.53 25.55 -0.51
C ARG A 850 7.98 25.58 -0.03
N THR A 851 8.92 25.22 -0.88
CA THR A 851 10.36 25.19 -0.56
C THR A 851 10.90 26.59 -0.29
N ILE A 852 10.50 27.59 -1.09
CA ILE A 852 10.83 29.00 -0.85
C ILE A 852 10.27 29.44 0.51
N ASN A 853 9.03 29.08 0.85
CA ASN A 853 8.44 29.38 2.16
C ASN A 853 9.19 28.73 3.31
N LEU A 854 9.62 27.48 3.17
CA LEU A 854 10.33 26.74 4.21
C LEU A 854 11.77 27.21 4.43
N ARG A 855 12.49 27.54 3.35
CA ARG A 855 13.94 27.77 3.40
C ARG A 855 14.36 29.24 3.25
N CYS A 856 13.53 30.05 2.61
CA CYS A 856 13.84 31.44 2.23
C CYS A 856 12.69 32.40 2.57
N PHE A 857 11.99 32.16 3.69
CA PHE A 857 10.88 33.00 4.15
C PHE A 857 11.19 34.51 4.20
N PRO A 858 12.38 34.97 4.64
CA PRO A 858 12.71 36.40 4.66
C PRO A 858 12.69 37.06 3.28
N ALA A 859 12.89 36.30 2.20
CA ALA A 859 12.78 36.82 0.83
C ALA A 859 11.30 37.00 0.41
N LEU A 860 10.39 36.15 0.89
CA LEU A 860 8.95 36.32 0.64
C LEU A 860 8.39 37.59 1.27
N LEU A 861 8.91 38.00 2.44
CA LEU A 861 8.51 39.25 3.09
C LEU A 861 8.90 40.51 2.31
N ARG A 862 9.84 40.40 1.35
CA ARG A 862 10.26 41.51 0.47
C ARG A 862 9.37 41.66 -0.76
N LEU A 863 8.46 40.72 -1.01
CA LEU A 863 7.50 40.80 -2.10
C LEU A 863 6.51 41.96 -1.85
N ASP A 864 6.05 42.59 -2.92
CA ASP A 864 4.99 43.58 -2.82
C ASP A 864 3.65 42.91 -2.46
N ALA A 865 2.72 43.70 -1.93
CA ALA A 865 1.44 43.20 -1.43
C ALA A 865 0.61 42.45 -2.48
N ARG A 866 0.73 42.80 -3.77
CA ARG A 866 -0.01 42.14 -4.85
C ARG A 866 0.59 40.75 -5.12
N SER A 867 1.90 40.66 -5.27
CA SER A 867 2.59 39.38 -5.47
C SER A 867 2.39 38.44 -4.29
N PHE A 868 2.48 38.96 -3.07
CA PHE A 868 2.23 38.18 -1.86
C PHE A 868 0.78 37.65 -1.79
N LYS A 869 -0.21 38.46 -2.19
CA LYS A 869 -1.60 37.99 -2.29
C LYS A 869 -1.73 36.82 -3.28
N PHE A 870 -1.09 36.86 -4.43
CA PHE A 870 -1.14 35.75 -5.38
C PHE A 870 -0.52 34.46 -4.84
N VAL A 871 0.49 34.55 -3.97
CA VAL A 871 1.05 33.36 -3.29
C VAL A 871 -0.01 32.71 -2.39
N ILE A 872 -0.78 33.51 -1.64
CA ILE A 872 -1.90 33.01 -0.81
C ILE A 872 -3.00 32.42 -1.69
N ASP A 873 -3.43 33.15 -2.73
CA ASP A 873 -4.50 32.70 -3.62
C ASP A 873 -4.09 31.38 -4.32
N SER A 874 -2.82 31.25 -4.72
CA SER A 874 -2.28 30.00 -5.32
C SER A 874 -2.26 28.85 -4.31
N CYS A 875 -1.88 29.12 -3.06
CA CYS A 875 -1.87 28.14 -1.99
C CYS A 875 -3.28 27.61 -1.70
N MET A 876 -4.28 28.50 -1.63
CA MET A 876 -5.69 28.11 -1.45
C MET A 876 -6.27 27.40 -2.67
N TRP A 877 -5.85 27.78 -3.88
CA TRP A 877 -6.21 27.06 -5.08
C TRP A 877 -5.67 25.63 -5.08
N ALA A 878 -4.41 25.42 -4.68
CA ALA A 878 -3.83 24.09 -4.55
C ALA A 878 -4.59 23.23 -3.54
N SER A 879 -4.99 23.78 -2.39
CA SER A 879 -5.79 23.08 -1.37
C SER A 879 -7.18 22.64 -1.83
N LYS A 880 -7.69 23.18 -2.94
CA LYS A 880 -9.01 22.85 -3.52
C LYS A 880 -8.90 21.90 -4.72
N HIS A 881 -7.73 21.33 -4.97
CA HIS A 881 -7.48 20.52 -6.16
C HIS A 881 -7.80 19.04 -5.93
N ASP A 882 -8.38 18.39 -6.93
CA ASP A 882 -8.68 16.95 -6.92
C ASP A 882 -7.43 16.03 -6.86
N ASN A 883 -6.24 16.57 -7.14
CA ASN A 883 -5.01 15.80 -7.14
C ASN A 883 -4.42 15.84 -5.73
N ARG A 884 -4.41 14.68 -5.07
CA ARG A 884 -3.94 14.49 -3.69
C ARG A 884 -2.55 15.08 -3.41
N GLU A 885 -1.61 14.99 -4.37
CA GLU A 885 -0.26 15.55 -4.17
C GLU A 885 -0.27 17.08 -4.13
N VAL A 886 -1.06 17.69 -5.02
CA VAL A 886 -1.20 19.16 -5.09
C VAL A 886 -1.99 19.68 -3.90
N GLU A 887 -3.08 19.01 -3.54
CA GLU A 887 -3.90 19.32 -2.36
C GLU A 887 -3.06 19.31 -1.08
N SER A 888 -2.31 18.21 -0.88
CA SER A 888 -1.44 18.05 0.28
C SER A 888 -0.33 19.10 0.32
N ALA A 889 0.33 19.36 -0.81
CA ALA A 889 1.36 20.39 -0.91
C ALA A 889 0.80 21.80 -0.59
N GLY A 890 -0.39 22.13 -1.10
CA GLY A 890 -1.07 23.40 -0.84
C GLY A 890 -1.41 23.58 0.63
N LEU A 891 -2.05 22.58 1.25
CA LEU A 891 -2.42 22.61 2.67
C LEU A 891 -1.18 22.67 3.60
N SER A 892 -0.13 21.90 3.30
CA SER A 892 1.14 21.97 4.03
C SER A 892 1.80 23.34 3.89
N MET A 893 1.84 23.89 2.67
CA MET A 893 2.37 25.23 2.44
C MET A 893 1.59 26.29 3.25
N CYS A 894 0.26 26.20 3.31
CA CYS A 894 -0.55 27.13 4.10
C CYS A 894 -0.22 27.03 5.59
N PHE A 895 -0.14 25.81 6.13
CA PHE A 895 0.22 25.55 7.51
C PHE A 895 1.60 26.13 7.87
N GLU A 896 2.59 25.88 7.02
CA GLU A 896 3.95 26.40 7.18
C GLU A 896 3.96 27.93 7.11
N LEU A 897 3.21 28.52 6.18
CA LEU A 897 3.12 29.97 6.02
C LEU A 897 2.46 30.66 7.22
N VAL A 898 1.34 30.12 7.71
CA VAL A 898 0.66 30.60 8.92
C VAL A 898 1.58 30.50 10.14
N SER A 899 2.34 29.40 10.24
CA SER A 899 3.30 29.20 11.33
C SER A 899 4.44 30.21 11.26
N ASN A 900 5.08 30.37 10.09
CA ASN A 900 6.16 31.33 9.88
C ASN A 900 5.70 32.78 10.14
N MET A 901 4.52 33.17 9.66
CA MET A 901 3.95 34.50 9.91
C MET A 901 3.69 34.76 11.39
N SER A 902 3.30 33.74 12.17
CA SER A 902 3.08 33.88 13.61
C SER A 902 4.35 34.13 14.42
N GLU A 903 5.53 33.92 13.82
CA GLU A 903 6.84 34.14 14.44
C GLU A 903 7.52 35.43 13.96
N THR A 904 6.90 36.17 13.02
CA THR A 904 7.40 37.48 12.54
C THR A 904 7.23 38.58 13.58
N ASP A 905 7.77 39.77 13.27
CA ASP A 905 7.56 40.94 14.09
C ASP A 905 6.05 41.26 14.27
N PRO A 906 5.63 41.82 15.41
CA PRO A 906 4.22 42.02 15.71
C PRO A 906 3.46 42.86 14.68
N GLN A 907 4.13 43.78 13.99
CA GLN A 907 3.48 44.63 12.99
C GLN A 907 3.14 43.84 11.72
N THR A 908 4.11 43.09 11.20
CA THR A 908 3.92 42.21 10.03
C THR A 908 2.91 41.11 10.33
N CYS A 909 3.04 40.44 11.47
CA CYS A 909 2.12 39.41 11.95
C CYS A 909 0.68 39.92 12.00
N ASN A 910 0.45 41.05 12.69
CA ASN A 910 -0.89 41.62 12.81
C ASN A 910 -1.48 42.03 11.45
N SER A 911 -0.68 42.65 10.58
CA SER A 911 -1.12 43.04 9.23
C SER A 911 -1.54 41.83 8.38
N PHE A 912 -0.77 40.75 8.44
CA PHE A 912 -1.05 39.50 7.74
C PHE A 912 -2.36 38.87 8.23
N PHE A 913 -2.50 38.64 9.54
CA PHE A 913 -3.68 37.98 10.08
C PHE A 913 -4.93 38.86 10.00
N GLN A 914 -4.82 40.18 10.07
CA GLN A 914 -5.94 41.09 9.85
C GLN A 914 -6.49 41.02 8.41
N THR A 915 -5.62 40.74 7.43
CA THR A 915 -5.97 40.68 6.01
C THR A 915 -6.42 39.29 5.58
N PHE A 916 -5.73 38.23 6.00
CA PHE A 916 -5.88 36.89 5.42
C PHE A 916 -6.51 35.85 6.35
N PHE A 917 -6.59 36.08 7.68
CA PHE A 917 -7.03 35.04 8.62
C PHE A 917 -8.44 34.51 8.30
N THR A 918 -9.41 35.40 8.09
CA THR A 918 -10.79 35.02 7.77
C THR A 918 -10.92 34.34 6.42
N THR A 919 -10.10 34.75 5.44
CA THR A 919 -10.09 34.17 4.08
C THR A 919 -9.56 32.74 4.11
N ILE A 920 -8.40 32.53 4.76
CA ILE A 920 -7.81 31.19 4.93
C ILE A 920 -8.79 30.29 5.69
N LEU A 921 -9.37 30.78 6.80
CA LEU A 921 -10.29 29.99 7.61
C LEU A 921 -11.52 29.55 6.81
N GLN A 922 -12.10 30.46 6.03
CA GLN A 922 -13.26 30.17 5.19
C GLN A 922 -12.93 29.13 4.11
N ASP A 923 -11.80 29.27 3.44
CA ASP A 923 -11.36 28.33 2.41
C ASP A 923 -11.06 26.95 2.99
N VAL A 924 -10.43 26.86 4.17
CA VAL A 924 -10.16 25.58 4.84
C VAL A 924 -11.47 24.93 5.28
N PHE A 925 -12.42 25.67 5.85
CA PHE A 925 -13.73 25.12 6.18
C PHE A 925 -14.49 24.64 4.94
N PHE A 926 -14.43 25.39 3.83
CA PHE A 926 -15.05 24.98 2.57
C PHE A 926 -14.53 23.62 2.12
N VAL A 927 -13.20 23.44 2.08
CA VAL A 927 -12.56 22.18 1.68
C VAL A 927 -12.86 21.05 2.68
N VAL A 928 -12.83 21.31 3.99
CA VAL A 928 -13.12 20.31 5.03
C VAL A 928 -14.55 19.78 4.95
N THR A 929 -15.49 20.64 4.55
CA THR A 929 -16.91 20.27 4.43
C THR A 929 -17.29 19.78 3.03
N ASP A 930 -16.35 19.74 2.09
CA ASP A 930 -16.58 19.18 0.76
C ASP A 930 -16.32 17.66 0.78
N SER A 931 -17.23 16.89 0.17
CA SER A 931 -17.09 15.44 0.09
C SER A 931 -15.95 14.99 -0.82
N ASP A 932 -15.49 15.85 -1.73
CA ASP A 932 -14.47 15.52 -2.73
C ASP A 932 -13.03 15.68 -2.19
N HIS A 933 -12.82 16.43 -1.10
CA HIS A 933 -11.51 16.71 -0.51
C HIS A 933 -11.25 15.96 0.82
N LYS A 934 -11.85 14.78 0.98
CA LYS A 934 -11.68 13.93 2.18
C LYS A 934 -10.22 13.50 2.41
N ALA A 935 -9.44 13.35 1.34
CA ALA A 935 -8.04 12.94 1.40
C ALA A 935 -7.14 13.93 2.17
N GLY A 936 -7.46 15.23 2.15
CA GLY A 936 -6.70 16.27 2.84
C GLY A 936 -6.99 16.42 4.34
N PHE A 937 -7.89 15.62 4.92
CA PHE A 937 -8.40 15.78 6.29
C PHE A 937 -7.30 15.93 7.36
N LYS A 938 -6.18 15.21 7.22
CA LYS A 938 -4.99 15.32 8.08
C LYS A 938 -4.43 16.75 8.11
N SER A 939 -4.10 17.30 6.95
CA SER A 939 -3.49 18.63 6.84
C SER A 939 -4.52 19.73 7.14
N GLN A 940 -5.77 19.55 6.73
CA GLN A 940 -6.86 20.46 7.02
C GLN A 940 -7.12 20.60 8.54
N SER A 941 -7.21 19.48 9.25
CA SER A 941 -7.42 19.47 10.71
C SER A 941 -6.24 20.08 11.46
N MET A 942 -5.00 19.83 11.01
CA MET A 942 -3.79 20.44 11.58
C MET A 942 -3.78 21.96 11.40
N LEU A 943 -4.16 22.45 10.22
CA LEU A 943 -4.27 23.87 9.92
C LEU A 943 -5.37 24.55 10.75
N LEU A 944 -6.56 23.96 10.83
CA LEU A 944 -7.63 24.47 11.70
C LEU A 944 -7.20 24.51 13.16
N ALA A 945 -6.65 23.42 13.70
CA ALA A 945 -6.18 23.37 15.08
C ALA A 945 -5.16 24.48 15.36
N LYS A 946 -4.20 24.71 14.44
CA LYS A 946 -3.21 25.79 14.56
C LYS A 946 -3.86 27.17 14.56
N MET A 947 -4.82 27.44 13.68
CA MET A 947 -5.52 28.74 13.62
C MET A 947 -6.33 29.01 14.90
N PHE A 948 -7.03 28.01 15.42
CA PHE A 948 -7.75 28.12 16.70
C PHE A 948 -6.78 28.32 17.88
N TRP A 949 -5.67 27.58 17.90
CA TRP A 949 -4.63 27.73 18.92
C TRP A 949 -4.01 29.13 18.92
N LEU A 950 -3.71 29.71 17.76
CA LEU A 950 -3.15 31.06 17.65
C LEU A 950 -4.05 32.14 18.28
N VAL A 951 -5.37 31.96 18.21
CA VAL A 951 -6.36 32.86 18.81
C VAL A 951 -6.51 32.60 20.31
N ASP A 952 -6.56 31.33 20.74
CA ASP A 952 -6.80 30.98 22.14
C ASP A 952 -5.56 31.16 23.03
N SER A 953 -4.36 31.07 22.47
CA SER A 953 -3.10 31.29 23.19
C SER A 953 -2.67 32.76 23.28
N ASP A 954 -3.54 33.70 22.88
CA ASP A 954 -3.25 35.15 22.77
C ASP A 954 -1.96 35.47 22.00
N LYS A 955 -1.55 34.62 21.04
CA LYS A 955 -0.39 34.89 20.17
C LYS A 955 -0.68 36.06 19.22
N LEU A 956 -1.93 36.21 18.81
CA LEU A 956 -2.42 37.28 17.95
C LEU A 956 -2.89 38.47 18.79
N GLN A 957 -2.01 39.46 18.95
CA GLN A 957 -2.25 40.66 19.77
C GLN A 957 -3.09 41.72 19.04
N GLY A 958 -3.05 41.75 17.70
CA GLY A 958 -3.89 42.61 16.87
C GLY A 958 -5.27 42.00 16.56
N PRO A 959 -6.25 42.81 16.12
CA PRO A 959 -7.55 42.31 15.69
C PRO A 959 -7.41 41.48 14.41
N ILE A 960 -8.04 40.30 14.36
CA ILE A 960 -8.07 39.43 13.17
C ILE A 960 -9.13 39.84 12.13
N TYR A 961 -9.74 41.01 12.31
CA TYR A 961 -10.81 41.55 11.46
C TYR A 961 -10.45 42.92 10.89
N THR A 962 -10.86 43.15 9.65
CA THR A 962 -10.39 44.28 8.81
C THR A 962 -11.28 45.52 8.93
N SER A 963 -12.58 45.38 9.25
CA SER A 963 -13.55 46.49 9.26
C SER A 963 -14.43 46.52 10.52
N PRO A 964 -14.86 47.71 10.99
CA PRO A 964 -15.83 47.85 12.08
C PRO A 964 -17.21 47.24 11.78
N ASP A 965 -17.48 46.94 10.50
CA ASP A 965 -18.72 46.30 10.03
C ASP A 965 -18.73 44.78 10.31
N MET A 966 -17.56 44.14 10.47
CA MET A 966 -17.45 42.72 10.81
C MET A 966 -17.60 42.46 12.32
N ALA A 967 -17.10 43.37 13.15
CA ALA A 967 -17.25 43.31 14.61
C ALA A 967 -17.05 44.71 15.23
N PRO A 968 -17.69 45.02 16.37
CA PRO A 968 -17.41 46.23 17.13
C PRO A 968 -15.92 46.36 17.48
N ALA A 969 -15.39 47.58 17.42
CA ALA A 969 -14.01 47.85 17.80
C ALA A 969 -13.77 47.46 19.27
N GLY A 970 -12.82 46.54 19.50
CA GLY A 970 -12.49 46.03 20.84
C GLY A 970 -13.08 44.67 21.17
N THR A 971 -13.81 44.02 20.25
CA THR A 971 -14.23 42.62 20.43
C THR A 971 -12.98 41.70 20.52
N PRO A 972 -12.89 40.83 21.54
CA PRO A 972 -11.82 39.85 21.66
C PRO A 972 -11.77 38.88 20.46
N ASN A 973 -10.57 38.52 20.00
CA ASN A 973 -10.38 37.64 18.84
C ASN A 973 -11.12 36.29 19.00
N ARG A 974 -11.14 35.72 20.21
CA ARG A 974 -11.87 34.49 20.52
C ARG A 974 -13.38 34.62 20.32
N GLU A 975 -13.97 35.73 20.74
CA GLU A 975 -15.41 35.97 20.58
C GLU A 975 -15.76 36.21 19.11
N PHE A 976 -14.94 36.97 18.40
CA PHE A 976 -15.10 37.17 16.96
C PHE A 976 -15.03 35.84 16.20
N LEU A 977 -14.00 35.02 16.44
CA LEU A 977 -13.82 33.73 15.78
C LEU A 977 -15.01 32.80 15.99
N ARG A 978 -15.51 32.71 17.23
CA ARG A 978 -16.68 31.90 17.58
C ARG A 978 -17.92 32.33 16.79
N ASN A 979 -18.18 33.64 16.72
CA ASN A 979 -19.33 34.18 15.99
C ASN A 979 -19.17 34.04 14.47
N PHE A 980 -17.97 34.26 13.93
CA PHE A 980 -17.68 34.12 12.51
C PHE A 980 -17.88 32.68 12.01
N VAL A 981 -17.27 31.71 12.69
CA VAL A 981 -17.44 30.27 12.35
C VAL A 981 -18.88 29.84 12.56
N GLY A 982 -19.54 30.32 13.62
CA GLY A 982 -20.96 30.04 13.87
C GLY A 982 -21.85 30.50 12.71
N ASN A 983 -21.64 31.71 12.21
CA ASN A 983 -22.37 32.25 11.07
C ASN A 983 -22.05 31.52 9.77
N LEU A 984 -20.78 31.16 9.56
CA LEU A 984 -20.34 30.40 8.38
C LEU A 984 -21.04 29.04 8.32
N LEU A 985 -21.02 28.29 9.43
CA LEU A 985 -21.66 26.97 9.51
C LEU A 985 -23.19 27.06 9.45
N ALA A 986 -23.80 28.06 10.08
CA ALA A 986 -25.24 28.26 10.02
C ALA A 986 -25.73 28.62 8.60
N THR A 987 -24.90 29.33 7.83
CA THR A 987 -25.21 29.70 6.44
C THR A 987 -25.00 28.52 5.50
N ALA A 988 -23.91 27.78 5.66
CA ALA A 988 -23.61 26.59 4.85
C ALA A 988 -24.59 25.44 5.12
N PHE A 989 -24.97 25.23 6.39
CA PHE A 989 -25.82 24.13 6.82
C PHE A 989 -27.04 24.64 7.62
N PRO A 990 -28.09 25.15 6.95
CA PRO A 990 -29.29 25.69 7.60
C PRO A 990 -30.06 24.65 8.44
N ASN A 991 -29.78 23.36 8.24
CA ASN A 991 -30.37 22.25 8.96
C ASN A 991 -29.75 21.98 10.34
N LEU A 992 -28.62 22.60 10.67
CA LEU A 992 -27.97 22.45 11.98
C LEU A 992 -28.62 23.37 13.03
N GLN A 993 -28.84 22.84 14.22
CA GLN A 993 -29.33 23.64 15.34
C GLN A 993 -28.22 24.55 15.88
N THR A 994 -28.56 25.77 16.30
CA THR A 994 -27.59 26.72 16.88
C THR A 994 -26.82 26.14 18.07
N VAL A 995 -27.46 25.29 18.88
CA VAL A 995 -26.83 24.60 20.01
C VAL A 995 -25.77 23.59 19.56
N GLN A 996 -26.02 22.88 18.46
CA GLN A 996 -25.06 21.93 17.89
C GLN A 996 -23.83 22.65 17.36
N ILE A 997 -24.03 23.77 16.64
CA ILE A 997 -22.94 24.60 16.13
C ILE A 997 -22.10 25.17 17.28
N ALA A 998 -22.75 25.70 18.32
CA ALA A 998 -22.05 26.24 19.49
C ALA A 998 -21.23 25.15 20.21
N SER A 999 -21.83 23.97 20.44
CA SER A 999 -21.14 22.84 21.08
C SER A 999 -19.94 22.35 20.27
N PHE A 1000 -20.05 22.35 18.94
CA PHE A 1000 -18.95 21.97 18.05
C PHE A 1000 -17.79 22.95 18.15
N ILE A 1001 -18.06 24.26 18.03
CA ILE A 1001 -17.03 25.30 18.10
C ILE A 1001 -16.35 25.33 19.47
N ASP A 1002 -17.13 25.20 20.56
CA ASP A 1002 -16.58 25.14 21.91
C ASP A 1002 -15.70 23.88 22.11
N GLY A 1003 -16.06 22.77 21.45
CA GLY A 1003 -15.23 21.57 21.34
C GLY A 1003 -13.88 21.82 20.64
N LEU A 1004 -13.89 22.51 19.49
CA LEU A 1004 -12.66 22.86 18.75
C LEU A 1004 -11.70 23.72 19.58
N PHE A 1005 -12.21 24.70 20.34
CA PHE A 1005 -11.39 25.48 21.27
C PHE A 1005 -10.82 24.61 22.40
N ALA A 1006 -11.63 23.73 22.99
CA ALA A 1006 -11.20 22.88 24.11
C ALA A 1006 -10.09 21.88 23.72
N THR A 1007 -10.02 21.47 22.45
CA THR A 1007 -9.08 20.45 21.96
C THR A 1007 -8.01 20.99 21.02
N ASN A 1008 -7.85 22.31 20.87
CA ASN A 1008 -6.88 22.91 19.94
C ASN A 1008 -5.41 22.50 20.17
N SER A 1009 -5.08 21.99 21.35
CA SER A 1009 -3.74 21.52 21.75
C SER A 1009 -3.57 19.99 21.64
N ASP A 1010 -4.67 19.24 21.51
CA ASP A 1010 -4.68 17.79 21.33
C ASP A 1010 -5.28 17.46 19.95
N LEU A 1011 -4.39 17.31 18.97
CA LEU A 1011 -4.77 17.10 17.57
C LEU A 1011 -5.63 15.84 17.39
N ASN A 1012 -5.43 14.79 18.18
CA ASN A 1012 -6.20 13.55 18.05
C ASN A 1012 -7.65 13.77 18.49
N ARG A 1013 -7.85 14.43 19.63
CA ARG A 1013 -9.21 14.78 20.08
C ARG A 1013 -9.87 15.79 19.15
N PHE A 1014 -9.12 16.76 18.63
CA PHE A 1014 -9.62 17.73 17.66
C PHE A 1014 -10.13 17.04 16.39
N LYS A 1015 -9.36 16.08 15.85
CA LYS A 1015 -9.77 15.28 14.69
C LYS A 1015 -11.02 14.47 14.95
N ILE A 1016 -11.16 13.84 16.12
CA ILE A 1016 -12.36 13.08 16.47
C ILE A 1016 -13.60 13.99 16.47
N ILE A 1017 -13.52 15.16 17.11
CA ILE A 1017 -14.64 16.12 17.14
C ILE A 1017 -14.99 16.60 15.72
N LEU A 1018 -13.98 16.91 14.90
CA LEU A 1018 -14.18 17.33 13.51
C LEU A 1018 -14.79 16.21 12.67
N ARG A 1019 -14.33 14.97 12.83
CA ARG A 1019 -14.82 13.77 12.13
C ARG A 1019 -16.27 13.47 12.51
N ASP A 1020 -16.60 13.46 13.80
CA ASP A 1020 -17.96 13.23 14.29
C ASP A 1020 -18.92 14.33 13.79
N PHE A 1021 -18.46 15.58 13.71
CA PHE A 1021 -19.22 16.67 13.11
C PHE A 1021 -19.47 16.41 11.62
N LEU A 1022 -18.45 16.07 10.82
CA LEU A 1022 -18.60 15.77 9.40
C LEU A 1022 -19.56 14.59 9.18
N ILE A 1023 -19.41 13.47 9.89
CA ILE A 1023 -20.31 12.30 9.79
C ILE A 1023 -21.77 12.68 10.13
N SER A 1024 -21.97 13.66 11.01
CA SER A 1024 -23.31 14.16 11.34
C SER A 1024 -23.96 14.99 10.22
N LEU A 1025 -23.17 15.51 9.27
CA LEU A 1025 -23.66 16.21 8.08
C LEU A 1025 -24.21 15.20 7.06
N LYS A 1026 -25.30 15.57 6.39
CA LYS A 1026 -25.98 14.71 5.41
C LYS A 1026 -25.11 14.35 4.21
N GLU A 1027 -24.12 15.17 3.89
CA GLU A 1027 -23.23 15.02 2.74
C GLU A 1027 -22.14 13.95 2.97
N PHE A 1028 -21.89 13.55 4.22
CA PHE A 1028 -20.89 12.56 4.62
C PHE A 1028 -21.50 11.25 5.13
N SER A 1029 -22.80 11.00 4.88
CA SER A 1029 -23.49 9.78 5.34
C SER A 1029 -23.13 8.50 4.55
N GLY A 1030 -21.93 8.43 3.96
CA GLY A 1030 -21.42 7.36 3.10
C GLY A 1030 -20.06 6.83 3.55
N ASP A 1031 -19.24 6.36 2.60
CA ASP A 1031 -17.87 5.89 2.86
C ASP A 1031 -16.97 7.04 3.34
N ASN A 1032 -16.37 6.85 4.52
CA ASN A 1032 -15.56 7.82 5.23
C ASN A 1032 -14.16 7.29 5.57
N ALA A 1033 -13.71 6.22 4.89
CA ALA A 1033 -12.41 5.58 5.15
C ALA A 1033 -11.23 6.57 5.08
N GLU A 1034 -11.29 7.57 4.20
CA GLU A 1034 -10.25 8.59 4.03
C GLU A 1034 -10.04 9.46 5.27
N LEU A 1035 -11.06 9.65 6.12
CA LEU A 1035 -10.93 10.42 7.37
C LEU A 1035 -10.02 9.72 8.40
N PHE A 1036 -9.76 8.42 8.23
CA PHE A 1036 -8.92 7.57 9.08
C PHE A 1036 -7.54 7.27 8.45
N ALA A 1037 -7.22 7.86 7.29
CA ALA A 1037 -6.02 7.53 6.53
C ALA A 1037 -4.72 7.71 7.33
N GLU A 1038 -4.65 8.72 8.20
CA GLU A 1038 -3.47 8.96 9.04
C GLU A 1038 -3.31 7.95 10.17
N GLU A 1039 -4.41 7.52 10.80
CA GLU A 1039 -4.37 6.49 11.83
C GLU A 1039 -3.84 5.19 11.21
N ARG A 1040 -4.33 4.84 10.03
CA ARG A 1040 -3.83 3.70 9.24
C ARG A 1040 -2.36 3.88 8.82
N GLU A 1041 -1.93 5.08 8.43
CA GLU A 1041 -0.55 5.39 8.05
C GLU A 1041 0.42 5.30 9.24
N GLN A 1042 0.02 5.82 10.41
CA GLN A 1042 0.81 5.75 11.64
C GLN A 1042 0.93 4.31 12.15
N GLU A 1043 -0.17 3.55 12.15
CA GLU A 1043 -0.15 2.12 12.49
C GLU A 1043 0.75 1.35 11.52
N ALA A 1044 0.65 1.59 10.21
CA ALA A 1044 1.51 0.96 9.22
C ALA A 1044 2.98 1.34 9.38
N THR A 1045 3.29 2.60 9.70
CA THR A 1045 4.67 3.07 9.91
C THR A 1045 5.26 2.44 11.17
N LYS A 1046 4.51 2.44 12.27
CA LYS A 1046 4.92 1.81 13.52
C LYS A 1046 5.10 0.30 13.36
N ALA A 1047 4.17 -0.37 12.68
CA ALA A 1047 4.29 -1.80 12.37
C ALA A 1047 5.54 -2.09 11.54
N LYS A 1048 5.85 -1.24 10.55
CA LYS A 1048 7.05 -1.37 9.71
C LYS A 1048 8.34 -1.12 10.49
N GLU A 1049 8.35 -0.17 11.43
CA GLU A 1049 9.49 0.07 12.32
C GLU A 1049 9.71 -1.12 13.27
N GLU A 1050 8.65 -1.62 13.91
CA GLU A 1050 8.69 -2.80 14.78
C GLU A 1050 9.13 -4.07 14.01
N GLU A 1051 8.64 -4.25 12.79
CA GLU A 1051 9.05 -5.32 11.87
C GLU A 1051 10.54 -5.21 11.52
N ARG A 1052 11.02 -3.99 11.20
CA ARG A 1052 12.43 -3.77 10.89
C ARG A 1052 13.33 -4.02 12.10
N GLU A 1053 12.95 -3.56 13.29
CA GLU A 1053 13.69 -3.83 14.53
C GLU A 1053 13.74 -5.33 14.85
N ARG A 1054 12.66 -6.06 14.60
CA ARG A 1054 12.64 -7.53 14.73
C ARG A 1054 13.56 -8.19 13.71
N ALA A 1055 13.49 -7.75 12.45
CA ALA A 1055 14.31 -8.28 11.36
C ALA A 1055 15.81 -8.04 11.57
N MET A 1056 16.21 -6.92 12.18
CA MET A 1056 17.62 -6.64 12.54
C MET A 1056 18.19 -7.64 13.56
N LYS A 1057 17.35 -8.22 14.43
CA LYS A 1057 17.80 -9.16 15.47
C LYS A 1057 18.09 -10.56 14.95
N VAL A 1058 17.66 -10.90 13.73
CA VAL A 1058 17.74 -12.25 13.16
C VAL A 1058 18.44 -12.19 11.80
N GLY A 1059 19.63 -12.79 11.73
CA GLY A 1059 20.40 -12.87 10.49
C GLY A 1059 19.61 -13.46 9.33
N GLY A 1060 19.59 -12.76 8.20
CA GLY A 1060 18.95 -13.20 6.96
C GLY A 1060 17.50 -12.76 6.73
N LEU A 1061 16.83 -12.13 7.72
CA LEU A 1061 15.52 -11.50 7.49
C LEU A 1061 15.66 -10.21 6.65
N LEU A 1062 16.62 -9.35 6.99
CA LEU A 1062 17.00 -8.23 6.14
C LEU A 1062 17.79 -8.73 4.92
N LYS A 1063 17.45 -8.24 3.73
CA LYS A 1063 18.31 -8.47 2.55
C LYS A 1063 19.65 -7.78 2.78
N PRO A 1064 20.76 -8.27 2.22
CA PRO A 1064 22.03 -7.54 2.27
C PRO A 1064 21.95 -6.14 1.63
N SER A 1065 21.00 -5.90 0.72
CA SER A 1065 20.74 -4.55 0.18
C SER A 1065 20.12 -3.58 1.20
N GLU A 1066 19.42 -4.09 2.22
CA GLU A 1066 18.69 -3.33 3.24
C GLU A 1066 19.52 -3.04 4.49
N MET A 1067 20.72 -3.65 4.58
CA MET A 1067 21.69 -3.43 5.64
C MET A 1067 22.71 -2.36 5.22
N ASP A 1068 23.16 -1.56 6.20
CA ASP A 1068 24.21 -0.57 5.99
C ASP A 1068 25.56 -1.26 5.72
N ASP A 1069 26.45 -0.60 4.97
CA ASP A 1069 27.74 -1.18 4.55
C ASP A 1069 28.66 -1.54 5.73
N ASP A 1070 28.48 -0.87 6.87
CA ASP A 1070 29.24 -1.10 8.11
C ASP A 1070 28.62 -2.24 8.96
N GLU A 1071 27.41 -2.71 8.64
CA GLU A 1071 26.70 -3.82 9.29
C GLU A 1071 26.87 -5.18 8.56
N LEU A 1072 27.57 -5.21 7.41
CA LEU A 1072 27.69 -6.35 6.47
C LEU A 1072 29.04 -7.06 6.40
#